data_AF-A0A953XTZ7-F1
#
_entry.id   AF-A0A953XTZ7-F1
#
_cell.length_a   1.000
_cell.length_b   1.000
_cell.length_c   1.000
_cell.angle_alpha   90.00
_cell.angle_beta   90.00
_cell.angle_gamma   90.00
#
_symmetry.space_group_name_H-M   'P 1'
#
loop_
_entity.id
_entity.type
_entity.pdbx_description
1 polymer ?
#
loop_
_entity_poly.entity_id
_entity_poly.type
_entity_poly.pdbx_seq_one_letter_code
_entity_poly.pdbx_strand_id
1 'polypeptide(L)'
;MIAAPIATSDKCHRCGSKLAYEGRPCHLCLSPAGFELSDGRVEKVEGVERASTVRLPKFAQPKLIRGKNIRKPRGQRAIEVAKTIGRWTWNSIGIAVVVHALALVIALFFGEHVRDVVDYVQRVDVREEIAAAPVAAAQPDEIEVPDFEPLDDEMIMPDQVIEDPDILAGDPEYEAPPEHDVYAPLPQVAPPNPAPPSHNPFRRPDAGKGLGGGQPSSTTNPPAGSGLFRNRNGESKAAAIQSHGGGSDTENAVNLGLAYLARTQDHNGSWDPNDGYRGRRPNWATSDNGYRGALTALCTLPFLAAGNSPDSGPYKKNVERAINWLMSQQTSDGCVAYKNATQMYTHTVATLALCEAYGMSGDEEIGNSAERAVRFLERTQGNGGGWDYNGYITGTGSGIERNDLSISGWGALAFKSAKAVGIKVNEKNWKSLSDLYDRHSLTNGETYYADRATGSISGTRKGIGMVGVGLTSRTVLDSERFEKRNYAAERLLLKKLPSWKDLKEPNESSENPNFNSFYGWYYGTLGVFLLNEGRGPAWEQWNDAIKKELLANQDLKGSRKGAWEAVDTWIGPLMGDFYSTALSVLCLEVYYRYNTVHRPDSETRPVTERRARPQPRNLPEVERDEPEHPVNGVVIDGVELDLDKAGHRSKYLRLLSRRDGLNSLPTLIKHLSDESTSVRSTALMEIGKLKATDAVSKVKAMLDDPDDQAIKLTVIDTLGTIGERSVYPSLVRLLSDPENSVQVAAQSALRKLANGKDFGINKRAWEDWFSRNP
;
A
#
# COMPACT_ATOMS: atom_id res chain seq x y z
N MET A 1 -0.77 -3.32 90.64
CA MET A 1 -1.96 -3.85 89.92
C MET A 1 -1.49 -4.26 88.52
N ILE A 2 -0.84 -5.42 88.41
CA ILE A 2 -1.34 -6.72 87.91
C ILE A 2 -1.58 -6.76 86.39
N ALA A 3 -0.63 -7.43 85.71
CA ALA A 3 -0.70 -8.30 84.52
C ALA A 3 -1.32 -7.83 83.18
N ALA A 4 -0.67 -8.28 82.10
CA ALA A 4 -0.76 -7.88 80.67
C ALA A 4 -2.12 -8.06 79.96
N PRO A 5 -2.25 -7.50 78.73
CA PRO A 5 -2.82 -8.28 77.63
C PRO A 5 -2.13 -8.12 76.24
N ILE A 6 -1.82 -9.28 75.65
CA ILE A 6 -2.12 -9.79 74.28
C ILE A 6 -1.78 -8.90 73.06
N ALA A 7 -0.80 -9.39 72.28
CA ALA A 7 -0.56 -9.05 70.88
C ALA A 7 -1.25 -10.04 69.93
N THR A 8 -1.94 -9.58 68.86
CA THR A 8 -2.31 -10.42 67.69
C THR A 8 -2.48 -9.59 66.41
N SER A 9 -2.33 -10.28 65.27
CA SER A 9 -1.94 -9.86 63.93
C SER A 9 -3.00 -9.29 62.96
N ASP A 10 -2.60 -8.30 62.15
CA ASP A 10 -3.35 -7.73 61.00
C ASP A 10 -3.30 -8.58 59.69
N LYS A 11 -3.99 -9.72 59.61
CA LYS A 11 -4.12 -10.47 58.33
C LYS A 11 -5.49 -11.15 58.17
N CYS A 12 -6.05 -11.09 56.96
CA CYS A 12 -7.23 -11.87 56.59
C CYS A 12 -6.92 -13.39 56.65
N HIS A 13 -7.66 -14.16 57.45
CA HIS A 13 -7.41 -15.60 57.66
C HIS A 13 -7.59 -16.50 56.42
N ARG A 14 -8.09 -15.98 55.29
CA ARG A 14 -8.27 -16.77 54.05
C ARG A 14 -7.20 -16.52 52.97
N CYS A 15 -6.54 -15.36 52.98
CA CYS A 15 -5.55 -15.01 51.95
C CYS A 15 -4.30 -14.27 52.45
N GLY A 16 -4.23 -13.86 53.71
CA GLY A 16 -2.99 -13.38 54.35
C GLY A 16 -2.48 -11.98 53.96
N SER A 17 -3.23 -11.17 53.21
CA SER A 17 -2.83 -9.78 52.87
C SER A 17 -3.13 -8.78 54.01
N LYS A 18 -2.28 -7.76 54.14
CA LYS A 18 -2.47 -6.60 55.03
C LYS A 18 -3.34 -5.55 54.32
N LEU A 19 -4.43 -5.11 54.95
CA LEU A 19 -5.29 -4.02 54.47
C LEU A 19 -4.78 -2.67 54.99
N ALA A 20 -4.66 -1.68 54.11
CA ALA A 20 -4.74 -0.28 54.50
C ALA A 20 -6.06 0.28 53.94
N TYR A 21 -6.82 0.88 54.85
CA TYR A 21 -8.08 1.63 54.69
C TYR A 21 -8.06 2.52 53.43
N GLU A 22 -9.10 2.65 52.60
CA GLU A 22 -10.49 3.03 52.91
C GLU A 22 -11.52 2.27 52.02
N GLY A 23 -12.41 1.48 52.65
CA GLY A 23 -13.81 1.37 52.22
C GLY A 23 -14.24 0.55 50.98
N ARG A 24 -13.52 -0.48 50.50
CA ARG A 24 -14.06 -1.40 49.44
C ARG A 24 -13.82 -2.90 49.70
N PRO A 25 -14.77 -3.80 49.39
CA PRO A 25 -14.62 -5.26 49.61
C PRO A 25 -13.72 -5.95 48.58
N CYS A 26 -13.09 -7.06 48.99
CA CYS A 26 -12.13 -7.85 48.22
C CYS A 26 -12.78 -8.60 47.03
N HIS A 27 -12.37 -8.27 45.81
CA HIS A 27 -12.95 -8.76 44.53
C HIS A 27 -12.63 -10.22 44.15
N LEU A 28 -11.96 -11.01 45.00
CA LEU A 28 -11.58 -12.41 44.69
C LEU A 28 -12.59 -13.48 45.18
N CYS A 29 -13.78 -13.07 45.63
CA CYS A 29 -14.79 -13.95 46.23
C CYS A 29 -16.18 -13.86 45.58
N LEU A 30 -16.29 -13.83 44.25
CA LEU A 30 -17.58 -13.96 43.56
C LEU A 30 -17.50 -14.94 42.39
N SER A 31 -18.21 -16.07 42.51
CA SER A 31 -18.58 -16.97 41.41
C SER A 31 -19.94 -17.61 41.73
N PRO A 32 -20.78 -17.91 40.72
CA PRO A 32 -22.23 -17.99 40.87
C PRO A 32 -22.70 -19.42 41.11
N ALA A 33 -23.78 -19.59 41.88
CA ALA A 33 -24.60 -20.80 41.80
C ALA A 33 -25.99 -20.56 42.39
N GLY A 34 -27.02 -20.79 41.58
CA GLY A 34 -28.30 -21.30 42.03
C GLY A 34 -28.49 -22.68 41.40
N PHE A 35 -28.58 -23.73 42.22
CA PHE A 35 -29.59 -24.80 42.20
C PHE A 35 -29.16 -25.91 43.18
N GLU A 36 -30.07 -26.20 44.11
CA GLU A 36 -30.01 -27.24 45.14
C GLU A 36 -30.18 -28.65 44.54
N LEU A 37 -29.64 -29.67 45.22
CA LEU A 37 -30.43 -30.63 45.99
C LEU A 37 -29.57 -31.72 46.65
N SER A 38 -29.64 -31.70 47.98
CA SER A 38 -29.79 -32.79 48.96
C SER A 38 -29.14 -34.18 48.79
N ASP A 39 -28.42 -34.52 49.86
CA ASP A 39 -28.49 -35.76 50.66
C ASP A 39 -27.75 -37.04 50.26
N GLY A 40 -26.96 -37.52 51.24
CA GLY A 40 -27.04 -38.94 51.62
C GLY A 40 -25.71 -39.66 51.91
N ARG A 41 -25.23 -39.57 53.16
CA ARG A 41 -24.56 -40.60 54.02
C ARG A 41 -23.29 -41.30 53.48
N VAL A 42 -22.11 -41.15 54.13
CA VAL A 42 -21.61 -41.80 55.38
C VAL A 42 -21.62 -43.33 55.24
N GLU A 43 -20.49 -44.04 55.10
CA GLU A 43 -19.50 -44.43 56.13
C GLU A 43 -18.20 -44.94 55.42
N LYS A 44 -16.96 -44.54 55.80
CA LYS A 44 -16.09 -45.03 56.91
C LYS A 44 -15.63 -46.49 56.62
N VAL A 45 -14.37 -46.93 56.69
CA VAL A 45 -13.35 -46.84 57.76
C VAL A 45 -12.02 -47.52 57.27
N GLU A 46 -10.86 -47.00 57.71
CA GLU A 46 -9.51 -47.61 57.98
C GLU A 46 -8.79 -48.48 56.92
N GLY A 47 -7.45 -48.56 56.85
CA GLY A 47 -6.31 -48.07 57.65
C GLY A 47 -5.02 -48.49 56.90
N VAL A 48 -3.93 -47.71 56.95
CA VAL A 48 -2.69 -48.04 57.73
C VAL A 48 -1.96 -49.27 57.14
N GLU A 49 -0.72 -49.30 56.66
CA GLU A 49 0.50 -48.54 56.92
C GLU A 49 1.60 -48.87 55.87
N ARG A 50 2.61 -47.99 55.82
CA ARG A 50 4.04 -48.13 55.46
C ARG A 50 4.56 -49.49 54.94
N ALA A 51 5.37 -49.46 53.87
CA ALA A 51 6.85 -49.34 53.94
C ALA A 51 7.57 -49.87 52.68
N SER A 52 8.51 -49.06 52.20
CA SER A 52 9.85 -49.40 51.65
C SER A 52 10.04 -50.43 50.52
N THR A 53 10.57 -49.88 49.41
CA THR A 53 11.67 -50.38 48.54
C THR A 53 11.56 -51.77 47.90
N VAL A 54 11.69 -51.82 46.56
CA VAL A 54 12.75 -52.55 45.82
C VAL A 54 12.55 -52.41 44.29
N ARG A 55 13.67 -52.57 43.61
CA ARG A 55 14.04 -52.31 42.20
C ARG A 55 13.29 -53.15 41.14
N LEU A 56 13.19 -52.51 39.97
CA LEU A 56 13.12 -52.98 38.56
C LEU A 56 13.41 -54.48 38.30
N PRO A 57 12.77 -55.13 37.29
CA PRO A 57 13.26 -55.03 35.90
C PRO A 57 12.23 -55.14 34.75
N LYS A 58 12.81 -55.01 33.54
CA LYS A 58 12.25 -54.88 32.19
C LYS A 58 11.57 -56.14 31.61
N PHE A 59 10.82 -55.87 30.54
CA PHE A 59 10.58 -56.64 29.29
C PHE A 59 9.18 -57.25 29.05
N ALA A 60 8.84 -57.19 27.75
CA ALA A 60 7.81 -57.90 26.99
C ALA A 60 6.43 -57.22 26.85
N GLN A 61 6.15 -56.77 25.62
CA GLN A 61 4.79 -56.60 25.10
C GLN A 61 4.20 -57.97 24.73
N PRO A 62 2.86 -58.17 24.72
CA PRO A 62 2.14 -58.03 23.45
C PRO A 62 0.64 -57.59 23.51
N LYS A 63 0.21 -56.98 22.40
CA LYS A 63 -1.12 -56.99 21.71
C LYS A 63 -2.46 -56.80 22.47
N LEU A 64 -3.17 -55.77 21.99
CA LEU A 64 -4.63 -55.59 21.77
C LEU A 64 -5.61 -56.18 22.80
N ILE A 65 -6.37 -55.32 23.52
CA ILE A 65 -7.84 -55.43 23.68
C ILE A 65 -8.46 -54.02 23.79
N ARG A 66 -9.62 -53.87 23.14
CA ARG A 66 -10.61 -52.78 23.15
C ARG A 66 -10.85 -52.11 24.51
N GLY A 67 -11.22 -50.83 24.43
CA GLY A 67 -11.29 -49.90 25.54
C GLY A 67 -12.28 -50.24 26.66
N LYS A 68 -11.93 -49.73 27.84
CA LYS A 68 -12.86 -49.32 28.89
C LYS A 68 -12.34 -48.05 29.54
N ASN A 69 -13.18 -47.02 29.57
CA ASN A 69 -12.99 -45.80 30.33
C ASN A 69 -12.82 -46.14 31.82
N ILE A 70 -11.59 -46.07 32.33
CA ILE A 70 -11.32 -46.11 33.77
C ILE A 70 -11.05 -44.68 34.23
N ARG A 71 -12.01 -44.10 34.95
CA ARG A 71 -11.82 -42.83 35.67
C ARG A 71 -10.70 -43.00 36.69
N LYS A 72 -9.59 -42.26 36.53
CA LYS A 72 -8.56 -42.13 37.58
C LYS A 72 -9.12 -41.33 38.77
N PRO A 73 -8.80 -41.67 40.02
CA PRO A 73 -9.33 -41.01 41.21
C PRO A 73 -8.83 -39.56 41.35
N ARG A 74 -9.71 -38.69 41.87
CA ARG A 74 -9.58 -37.22 41.93
C ARG A 74 -8.33 -36.67 42.67
N GLY A 75 -7.53 -37.50 43.34
CA GLY A 75 -6.37 -37.06 44.13
C GLY A 75 -5.08 -36.81 43.34
N GLN A 76 -4.84 -37.50 42.21
CA GLN A 76 -3.56 -37.40 41.50
C GLN A 76 -3.46 -36.18 40.57
N ARG A 77 -4.58 -35.68 40.03
CA ARG A 77 -4.60 -34.45 39.20
C ARG A 77 -4.24 -33.19 39.98
N ALA A 78 -4.59 -33.12 41.26
CA ALA A 78 -4.31 -31.94 42.09
C ALA A 78 -2.80 -31.74 42.34
N ILE A 79 -2.05 -32.84 42.48
CA ILE A 79 -0.60 -32.81 42.74
C ILE A 79 0.19 -32.43 41.47
N GLU A 80 -0.24 -32.88 40.29
CA GLU A 80 0.35 -32.49 39.01
C GLU A 80 0.08 -31.01 38.68
N VAL A 81 -1.15 -30.54 38.93
CA VAL A 81 -1.51 -29.13 38.74
C VAL A 81 -0.73 -28.22 39.70
N ALA A 82 -0.58 -28.60 40.96
CA ALA A 82 0.21 -27.83 41.93
C ALA A 82 1.71 -27.74 41.56
N LYS A 83 2.32 -28.82 41.06
CA LYS A 83 3.71 -28.81 40.57
C LYS A 83 3.87 -27.96 39.30
N THR A 84 2.86 -27.95 38.44
CA THR A 84 2.86 -27.15 37.21
C THR A 84 2.70 -25.66 37.51
N ILE A 85 1.78 -25.29 38.42
CA ILE A 85 1.60 -23.91 38.88
C ILE A 85 2.85 -23.39 39.59
N GLY A 86 3.48 -24.20 40.45
CA GLY A 86 4.74 -23.83 41.11
C GLY A 86 5.89 -23.60 40.12
N ARG A 87 5.97 -24.38 39.04
CA ARG A 87 7.00 -24.20 38.00
C ARG A 87 6.76 -22.95 37.15
N TRP A 88 5.50 -22.60 36.91
CA TRP A 88 5.12 -21.35 36.25
C TRP A 88 5.42 -20.11 37.10
N THR A 89 5.13 -20.14 38.41
CA THR A 89 5.40 -19.00 39.29
C THR A 89 6.89 -18.71 39.43
N TRP A 90 7.74 -19.74 39.51
CA TRP A 90 9.20 -19.56 39.54
C TRP A 90 9.78 -19.06 38.22
N ASN A 91 9.27 -19.51 37.07
CA ASN A 91 9.69 -19.01 35.77
C ASN A 91 9.28 -17.54 35.56
N SER A 92 8.08 -17.14 35.99
CA SER A 92 7.64 -15.74 35.90
C SER A 92 8.45 -14.81 36.79
N ILE A 93 8.85 -15.25 37.98
CA ILE A 93 9.75 -14.48 38.87
C ILE A 93 11.14 -14.34 38.23
N GLY A 94 11.68 -15.43 37.66
CA GLY A 94 12.97 -15.39 36.96
C GLY A 94 12.97 -14.42 35.76
N ILE A 95 11.92 -14.45 34.94
CA ILE A 95 11.76 -13.51 33.81
C ILE A 95 11.65 -12.07 34.32
N ALA A 96 10.87 -11.82 35.36
CA ALA A 96 10.73 -10.48 35.94
C ALA A 96 12.08 -9.93 36.45
N VAL A 97 12.89 -10.75 37.12
CA VAL A 97 14.22 -10.36 37.60
C VAL A 97 15.15 -10.02 36.43
N VAL A 98 15.13 -10.81 35.34
CA VAL A 98 15.93 -10.54 34.14
C VAL A 98 15.49 -9.25 33.46
N VAL A 99 14.19 -9.01 33.32
CA VAL A 99 13.66 -7.77 32.73
C VAL A 99 14.05 -6.53 33.54
N HIS A 100 13.97 -6.60 34.87
CA HIS A 100 14.37 -5.48 35.73
C HIS A 100 15.89 -5.27 35.73
N ALA A 101 16.68 -6.34 35.68
CA ALA A 101 18.13 -6.23 35.53
C ALA A 101 18.51 -5.60 34.18
N LEU A 102 17.84 -5.98 33.09
CA LEU A 102 18.06 -5.39 31.76
C LEU A 102 17.66 -3.91 31.73
N ALA A 103 16.52 -3.55 32.32
CA ALA A 103 16.08 -2.16 32.44
C ALA A 103 17.05 -1.32 33.29
N LEU A 104 17.64 -1.89 34.34
CA LEU A 104 18.67 -1.21 35.14
C LEU A 104 19.96 -1.00 34.34
N VAL A 105 20.41 -2.00 33.57
CA VAL A 105 21.58 -1.86 32.69
C VAL A 105 21.34 -0.80 31.63
N ILE A 106 20.16 -0.78 31.00
CA ILE A 106 19.77 0.27 30.04
C ILE A 106 19.76 1.64 30.73
N ALA A 107 19.16 1.76 31.91
CA ALA A 107 19.11 3.03 32.65
C ALA A 107 20.51 3.53 33.06
N LEU A 108 21.43 2.64 33.40
CA LEU A 108 22.83 2.99 33.68
C LEU A 108 23.57 3.42 32.40
N PHE A 109 23.38 2.70 31.29
CA PHE A 109 24.03 3.00 30.01
C PHE A 109 23.54 4.33 29.40
N PHE A 110 22.23 4.58 29.43
CA PHE A 110 21.64 5.84 28.95
C PHE A 110 21.80 6.98 29.95
N GLY A 111 21.88 6.69 31.26
CA GLY A 111 22.10 7.69 32.29
C GLY A 111 23.50 8.31 32.26
N GLU A 112 24.51 7.57 31.78
CA GLU A 112 25.85 8.12 31.51
C GLU A 112 25.87 8.95 30.22
N HIS A 113 25.24 8.46 29.14
CA HIS A 113 25.20 9.17 27.86
C HIS A 113 24.43 10.50 27.91
N VAL A 114 23.33 10.57 28.69
CA VAL A 114 22.61 11.83 28.91
C VAL A 114 23.45 12.81 29.72
N ARG A 115 24.29 12.31 30.65
CA ARG A 115 25.21 13.16 31.42
C ARG A 115 26.29 13.75 30.51
N ASP A 116 26.85 12.96 29.61
CA ASP A 116 27.85 13.44 28.64
C ASP A 116 27.28 14.48 27.67
N VAL A 117 26.04 14.29 27.21
CA VAL A 117 25.35 15.25 26.34
C VAL A 117 25.00 16.54 27.09
N VAL A 118 24.56 16.45 28.34
CA VAL A 118 24.29 17.63 29.17
C VAL A 118 25.58 18.39 29.50
N ASP A 119 26.67 17.69 29.82
CA ASP A 119 28.00 18.29 30.01
C ASP A 119 28.52 18.95 28.73
N TYR A 120 28.31 18.32 27.56
CA TYR A 120 28.67 18.88 26.27
C TYR A 120 27.88 20.17 25.98
N VAL A 121 26.56 20.15 26.16
CA VAL A 121 25.70 21.33 25.94
C VAL A 121 26.00 22.44 26.94
N GLN A 122 26.39 22.12 28.18
CA GLN A 122 26.77 23.11 29.19
C GLN A 122 28.18 23.68 28.99
N ARG A 123 29.06 22.99 28.24
CA ARG A 123 30.40 23.49 27.88
C ARG A 123 30.40 24.36 26.61
N VAL A 124 29.34 24.29 25.80
CA VAL A 124 29.16 25.21 24.66
C VAL A 124 28.51 26.50 25.18
N ASP A 125 29.36 27.39 25.71
CA ASP A 125 28.96 28.74 26.12
C ASP A 125 28.79 29.61 24.87
N VAL A 126 27.60 29.56 24.24
CA VAL A 126 27.21 30.50 23.16
C VAL A 126 26.82 31.84 23.79
N ARG A 127 27.77 32.46 24.49
CA ARG A 127 27.65 33.80 25.06
C ARG A 127 29.00 34.50 25.05
N GLU A 128 29.61 34.65 23.88
CA GLU A 128 30.54 35.74 23.60
C GLU A 128 30.89 35.76 22.10
N GLU A 129 29.97 36.21 21.26
CA GLU A 129 30.32 36.85 19.97
C GLU A 129 29.14 37.62 19.33
N ILE A 130 28.27 38.20 20.15
CA ILE A 130 27.28 39.19 19.69
C ILE A 130 27.32 40.40 20.62
N ALA A 131 28.32 41.26 20.43
CA ALA A 131 28.25 42.63 20.89
C ALA A 131 29.13 43.57 20.03
N ALA A 132 28.42 44.51 19.38
CA ALA A 132 28.88 45.83 18.93
C ALA A 132 29.69 45.97 17.63
N ALA A 133 28.99 46.13 16.52
CA ALA A 133 29.30 47.17 15.53
C ALA A 133 28.01 47.99 15.26
N PRO A 134 28.06 49.35 15.26
CA PRO A 134 26.86 50.18 15.28
C PRO A 134 26.23 50.30 13.89
N VAL A 135 24.92 50.06 13.80
CA VAL A 135 24.12 50.35 12.61
C VAL A 135 23.81 51.84 12.60
N ALA A 136 24.52 52.59 11.74
CA ALA A 136 24.13 53.93 11.34
C ALA A 136 23.06 53.81 10.25
N ALA A 137 21.95 54.53 10.42
CA ALA A 137 20.90 54.65 9.42
C ALA A 137 21.44 55.38 8.18
N ALA A 138 21.41 54.72 7.02
CA ALA A 138 21.59 55.34 5.71
C ALA A 138 20.27 55.21 4.94
N GLN A 139 19.86 56.32 4.33
CA GLN A 139 18.63 56.46 3.54
C GLN A 139 18.74 55.73 2.19
N PRO A 140 17.60 55.37 1.55
CA PRO A 140 17.62 54.69 0.27
C PRO A 140 17.92 55.68 -0.86
N ASP A 141 19.02 55.46 -1.59
CA ASP A 141 19.27 56.13 -2.85
C ASP A 141 18.45 55.47 -3.97
N GLU A 142 17.82 56.34 -4.74
CA GLU A 142 16.96 56.14 -5.90
C GLU A 142 17.81 55.65 -7.09
N ILE A 143 17.48 54.49 -7.67
CA ILE A 143 18.06 54.03 -8.94
C ILE A 143 17.02 54.25 -10.04
N GLU A 144 17.31 55.19 -10.93
CA GLU A 144 16.55 55.49 -12.14
C GLU A 144 16.48 54.28 -13.08
N VAL A 145 15.27 54.03 -13.57
CA VAL A 145 14.94 53.02 -14.58
C VAL A 145 15.04 53.69 -15.95
N PRO A 146 15.88 53.22 -16.89
CA PRO A 146 15.85 53.72 -18.26
C PRO A 146 14.62 53.19 -19.00
N ASP A 147 13.90 54.11 -19.63
CA ASP A 147 12.71 53.87 -20.47
C ASP A 147 13.00 52.93 -21.64
N PHE A 148 12.14 51.92 -21.81
CA PHE A 148 12.06 51.12 -23.04
C PHE A 148 10.94 51.69 -23.93
N GLU A 149 11.32 52.27 -25.07
CA GLU A 149 10.39 52.53 -26.17
C GLU A 149 9.98 51.20 -26.85
N PRO A 150 8.72 51.07 -27.30
CA PRO A 150 8.22 49.85 -27.93
C PRO A 150 8.70 49.78 -29.39
N LEU A 151 9.26 48.64 -29.79
CA LEU A 151 9.46 48.31 -31.20
C LEU A 151 8.24 47.55 -31.72
N ASP A 152 7.64 48.15 -32.74
CA ASP A 152 6.52 47.66 -33.52
C ASP A 152 6.83 46.38 -34.31
N ASP A 153 5.74 45.69 -34.66
CA ASP A 153 5.66 44.58 -35.62
C ASP A 153 6.38 44.91 -36.94
N GLU A 154 7.31 44.05 -37.40
CA GLU A 154 7.31 43.59 -38.80
C GLU A 154 8.23 42.36 -39.04
N MET A 155 7.58 41.37 -39.64
CA MET A 155 8.06 40.24 -40.42
C MET A 155 9.35 40.49 -41.21
N ILE A 156 10.28 39.52 -41.27
CA ILE A 156 11.05 39.05 -42.45
C ILE A 156 12.09 38.00 -42.02
N MET A 157 11.98 36.78 -42.55
CA MET A 157 13.11 35.88 -42.86
C MET A 157 13.47 36.15 -44.34
N PRO A 158 14.73 36.14 -44.81
CA PRO A 158 15.42 34.87 -45.04
C PRO A 158 16.97 34.90 -45.02
N ASP A 159 17.56 33.70 -45.14
CA ASP A 159 18.89 33.31 -45.65
C ASP A 159 19.94 34.40 -45.96
N GLN A 160 21.19 34.17 -45.54
CA GLN A 160 22.33 33.87 -46.44
C GLN A 160 23.64 33.70 -45.66
N VAL A 161 24.39 32.70 -46.12
CA VAL A 161 25.78 32.35 -45.81
C VAL A 161 26.74 33.47 -46.21
N ILE A 162 27.71 33.82 -45.36
CA ILE A 162 29.05 34.30 -45.78
C ILE A 162 30.10 33.76 -44.80
N GLU A 163 31.06 33.02 -45.38
CA GLU A 163 32.35 32.59 -44.83
C GLU A 163 33.33 33.77 -44.77
N ASP A 164 34.17 33.87 -43.72
CA ASP A 164 35.61 34.20 -43.86
C ASP A 164 36.35 34.02 -42.51
N PRO A 165 37.70 34.00 -42.46
CA PRO A 165 38.49 32.94 -41.84
C PRO A 165 39.45 33.53 -40.79
N ASP A 166 40.49 32.79 -40.41
CA ASP A 166 41.64 33.25 -39.64
C ASP A 166 41.41 33.63 -38.18
N ILE A 167 41.40 32.61 -37.30
CA ILE A 167 42.35 32.60 -36.16
C ILE A 167 42.90 31.17 -36.00
N LEU A 168 44.03 30.90 -36.66
CA LEU A 168 44.96 29.83 -36.31
C LEU A 168 46.08 30.42 -35.44
N ALA A 169 46.24 29.91 -34.22
CA ALA A 169 47.54 29.83 -33.57
C ALA A 169 47.49 28.84 -32.38
N GLY A 170 48.01 27.63 -32.59
CA GLY A 170 48.74 26.86 -31.57
C GLY A 170 48.06 25.62 -30.97
N ASP A 171 48.21 24.48 -31.64
CA ASP A 171 48.18 23.15 -31.00
C ASP A 171 49.58 22.80 -30.41
N PRO A 172 49.67 21.83 -29.48
CA PRO A 172 49.99 20.48 -29.94
C PRO A 172 49.21 19.33 -29.28
N GLU A 173 48.89 18.35 -30.14
CA GLU A 173 48.96 16.90 -29.97
C GLU A 173 47.92 16.15 -29.10
N TYR A 174 46.88 15.65 -29.78
CA TYR A 174 46.37 14.30 -29.54
C TYR A 174 46.12 13.59 -30.88
N GLU A 175 46.94 12.59 -31.21
CA GLU A 175 46.80 11.75 -32.40
C GLU A 175 45.66 10.73 -32.23
N ALA A 176 44.69 10.78 -33.14
CA ALA A 176 43.69 9.73 -33.34
C ALA A 176 44.12 8.79 -34.49
N PRO A 177 43.95 7.45 -34.37
CA PRO A 177 44.07 6.54 -35.51
C PRO A 177 42.75 6.42 -36.30
N PRO A 178 42.80 5.94 -37.56
CA PRO A 178 42.01 6.50 -38.67
C PRO A 178 40.64 5.84 -38.88
N GLU A 179 39.73 6.63 -39.43
CA GLU A 179 38.50 6.16 -40.08
C GLU A 179 38.86 5.34 -41.32
N HIS A 180 38.33 4.11 -41.38
CA HIS A 180 38.17 3.40 -42.64
C HIS A 180 36.67 3.25 -42.94
N ASP A 181 36.34 3.71 -44.15
CA ASP A 181 35.08 3.52 -44.86
C ASP A 181 34.50 2.10 -44.76
N VAL A 182 33.21 2.05 -45.11
CA VAL A 182 32.53 1.01 -45.92
C VAL A 182 31.31 0.40 -45.22
N TYR A 183 30.15 0.78 -45.74
CA TYR A 183 28.92 -0.01 -45.74
C TYR A 183 29.22 -1.50 -46.04
N ALA A 184 28.95 -2.40 -45.09
CA ALA A 184 28.80 -3.83 -45.37
C ALA A 184 27.72 -4.46 -44.44
N PRO A 185 26.86 -5.34 -44.97
CA PRO A 185 25.71 -5.89 -44.24
C PRO A 185 26.13 -6.90 -43.16
N LEU A 186 25.35 -6.95 -42.07
CA LEU A 186 25.54 -7.88 -40.95
C LEU A 186 25.53 -9.35 -41.43
N PRO A 187 26.45 -10.21 -40.95
CA PRO A 187 26.49 -11.63 -41.33
C PRO A 187 25.31 -12.41 -40.72
N GLN A 188 24.65 -13.24 -41.53
CA GLN A 188 23.72 -14.25 -41.07
C GLN A 188 24.47 -15.30 -40.24
N VAL A 189 24.12 -15.44 -38.96
CA VAL A 189 24.67 -16.46 -38.08
C VAL A 189 23.74 -17.69 -38.10
N ALA A 190 24.25 -18.80 -38.62
CA ALA A 190 23.60 -20.11 -38.58
C ALA A 190 23.50 -20.63 -37.11
N PRO A 191 22.50 -21.45 -36.77
CA PRO A 191 22.28 -21.91 -35.40
C PRO A 191 23.40 -22.85 -34.91
N PRO A 192 23.88 -22.73 -33.66
CA PRO A 192 24.85 -23.65 -33.10
C PRO A 192 24.21 -24.96 -32.63
N ASN A 193 24.87 -26.09 -32.93
CA ASN A 193 24.53 -27.42 -32.42
C ASN A 193 24.65 -27.50 -30.89
N PRO A 194 23.84 -28.35 -30.21
CA PRO A 194 23.80 -28.45 -28.76
C PRO A 194 25.05 -29.10 -28.17
N ALA A 195 25.63 -28.46 -27.15
CA ALA A 195 26.74 -28.98 -26.36
C ALA A 195 26.25 -29.86 -25.18
N PRO A 196 27.03 -30.88 -24.76
CA PRO A 196 26.63 -31.85 -23.73
C PRO A 196 26.67 -31.28 -22.29
N PRO A 197 25.95 -31.90 -21.33
CA PRO A 197 25.73 -31.33 -20.00
C PRO A 197 27.01 -31.32 -19.14
N SER A 198 27.32 -30.14 -18.57
CA SER A 198 28.43 -29.94 -17.64
C SER A 198 28.01 -30.17 -16.18
N HIS A 199 28.77 -31.01 -15.48
CA HIS A 199 28.65 -31.31 -14.05
C HIS A 199 28.88 -30.09 -13.15
N ASN A 200 27.99 -29.86 -12.18
CA ASN A 200 28.14 -28.87 -11.10
C ASN A 200 28.65 -29.56 -9.81
N PRO A 201 29.79 -29.17 -9.20
CA PRO A 201 30.46 -29.96 -8.16
C PRO A 201 30.02 -29.67 -6.71
N PHE A 202 28.90 -28.99 -6.46
CA PHE A 202 28.42 -28.73 -5.09
C PHE A 202 27.08 -29.41 -4.80
N ARG A 203 27.11 -30.73 -4.63
CA ARG A 203 26.03 -31.52 -4.02
C ARG A 203 26.57 -32.20 -2.76
N ARG A 204 26.02 -31.88 -1.59
CA ARG A 204 26.29 -32.64 -0.34
C ARG A 204 25.25 -33.77 -0.16
N PRO A 205 25.60 -34.85 0.55
CA PRO A 205 25.20 -36.21 0.19
C PRO A 205 23.85 -36.68 0.76
N ASP A 206 23.21 -37.56 -0.02
CA ASP A 206 21.99 -38.31 0.31
C ASP A 206 22.10 -39.09 1.62
N ALA A 207 21.03 -39.03 2.43
CA ALA A 207 20.77 -39.97 3.51
C ALA A 207 19.36 -40.55 3.38
N GLY A 208 19.28 -41.84 3.03
CA GLY A 208 18.30 -42.79 3.57
C GLY A 208 16.93 -42.91 2.89
N LYS A 209 16.77 -43.95 2.07
CA LYS A 209 15.47 -44.51 1.64
C LYS A 209 14.64 -45.03 2.84
N GLY A 210 13.33 -44.80 2.81
CA GLY A 210 12.39 -45.50 3.69
C GLY A 210 10.90 -45.10 3.55
N LEU A 211 10.23 -45.67 2.54
CA LEU A 211 8.84 -46.19 2.52
C LEU A 211 7.66 -45.35 3.08
N GLY A 212 6.66 -45.10 2.23
CA GLY A 212 5.26 -44.92 2.66
C GLY A 212 4.47 -43.92 1.82
N GLY A 213 3.55 -44.44 0.98
CA GLY A 213 2.80 -43.67 -0.01
C GLY A 213 1.88 -42.57 0.53
N GLY A 214 1.90 -41.47 -0.21
CA GLY A 214 0.83 -40.49 -0.34
C GLY A 214 1.12 -39.73 -1.63
N GLN A 215 0.26 -39.84 -2.65
CA GLN A 215 0.40 -39.03 -3.86
C GLN A 215 0.40 -37.55 -3.45
N PRO A 216 1.42 -36.75 -3.80
CA PRO A 216 1.26 -35.31 -3.78
C PRO A 216 0.25 -34.96 -4.86
N SER A 217 -0.80 -34.21 -4.52
CA SER A 217 -1.61 -33.51 -5.51
C SER A 217 -0.68 -32.62 -6.34
N SER A 218 -0.38 -33.07 -7.55
CA SER A 218 0.48 -32.39 -8.50
C SER A 218 -0.23 -31.15 -9.05
N THR A 219 -0.17 -30.05 -8.31
CA THR A 219 -0.27 -28.74 -8.95
C THR A 219 1.10 -28.44 -9.57
N THR A 220 1.35 -28.96 -10.77
CA THR A 220 2.56 -28.62 -11.53
C THR A 220 2.49 -27.13 -11.88
N ASN A 221 3.47 -26.35 -11.43
CA ASN A 221 3.60 -24.95 -11.85
C ASN A 221 3.74 -24.88 -13.38
N PRO A 222 3.23 -23.83 -14.03
CA PRO A 222 3.40 -23.64 -15.46
C PRO A 222 4.91 -23.56 -15.79
N PRO A 223 5.37 -24.12 -16.93
CA PRO A 223 6.76 -24.00 -17.38
C PRO A 223 7.22 -22.55 -17.43
N ALA A 224 8.52 -22.31 -17.21
CA ALA A 224 9.13 -20.99 -17.32
C ALA A 224 8.81 -20.35 -18.69
N GLY A 225 8.43 -19.07 -18.67
CA GLY A 225 8.06 -18.33 -19.87
C GLY A 225 6.74 -18.77 -20.52
N SER A 226 5.88 -19.56 -19.84
CA SER A 226 4.57 -19.95 -20.36
C SER A 226 3.42 -19.08 -19.82
N GLY A 227 2.18 -19.39 -20.20
CA GLY A 227 1.00 -18.65 -19.73
C GLY A 227 1.10 -17.17 -20.08
N LEU A 228 0.98 -16.30 -19.07
CA LEU A 228 1.05 -14.83 -19.21
C LEU A 228 2.34 -14.33 -19.89
N PHE A 229 3.43 -15.09 -19.78
CA PHE A 229 4.77 -14.69 -20.20
C PHE A 229 5.16 -15.19 -21.60
N ARG A 230 4.29 -15.96 -22.25
CA ARG A 230 4.57 -16.69 -23.51
C ARG A 230 4.94 -15.83 -24.71
N ASN A 231 4.53 -14.56 -24.73
CA ASN A 231 4.75 -13.66 -25.86
C ASN A 231 6.06 -12.88 -25.72
N ARG A 232 6.90 -13.13 -24.72
CA ARG A 232 8.10 -12.31 -24.46
C ARG A 232 9.33 -12.70 -25.27
N ASN A 233 9.30 -13.81 -26.01
CA ASN A 233 10.44 -14.37 -26.74
C ASN A 233 10.07 -14.86 -28.14
N GLY A 234 11.04 -14.88 -29.06
CA GLY A 234 10.94 -15.57 -30.35
C GLY A 234 9.77 -15.12 -31.26
N GLU A 235 9.20 -16.08 -32.00
CA GLU A 235 8.15 -15.83 -32.99
C GLU A 235 6.85 -15.29 -32.37
N SER A 236 6.50 -15.72 -31.14
CA SER A 236 5.30 -15.22 -30.46
C SER A 236 5.42 -13.74 -30.11
N LYS A 237 6.63 -13.27 -29.75
CA LYS A 237 6.91 -11.83 -29.56
C LYS A 237 6.71 -11.06 -30.86
N ALA A 238 7.35 -11.52 -31.94
CA ALA A 238 7.25 -10.88 -33.25
C ALA A 238 5.80 -10.77 -33.74
N ALA A 239 5.02 -11.86 -33.59
CA ALA A 239 3.62 -11.89 -33.95
C ALA A 239 2.76 -10.94 -33.11
N ALA A 240 3.04 -10.84 -31.80
CA ALA A 240 2.33 -9.94 -30.89
C ALA A 240 2.62 -8.46 -31.23
N ILE A 241 3.88 -8.10 -31.49
CA ILE A 241 4.27 -6.74 -31.93
C ILE A 241 3.48 -6.34 -33.18
N GLN A 242 3.51 -7.20 -34.21
CA GLN A 242 2.81 -6.93 -35.47
C GLN A 242 1.30 -6.83 -35.28
N SER A 243 0.70 -7.74 -34.51
CA SER A 243 -0.75 -7.82 -34.32
C SER A 243 -1.35 -6.63 -33.56
N HIS A 244 -0.54 -5.94 -32.77
CA HIS A 244 -1.01 -4.88 -31.87
C HIS A 244 -0.50 -3.49 -32.26
N GLY A 245 0.11 -3.35 -33.45
CA GLY A 245 0.49 -2.05 -34.01
C GLY A 245 1.83 -1.50 -33.48
N GLY A 246 2.69 -2.37 -32.97
CA GLY A 246 4.12 -2.11 -32.79
C GLY A 246 4.91 -2.39 -34.06
N GLY A 247 6.19 -2.04 -34.07
CA GLY A 247 7.05 -2.15 -35.24
C GLY A 247 8.54 -2.22 -34.91
N SER A 248 9.37 -2.16 -35.95
CA SER A 248 10.83 -2.14 -35.80
C SER A 248 11.33 -0.87 -35.11
N ASP A 249 10.67 0.26 -35.31
CA ASP A 249 10.91 1.52 -34.62
C ASP A 249 10.66 1.41 -33.11
N THR A 250 9.53 0.83 -32.70
CA THR A 250 9.22 0.62 -31.28
C THR A 250 10.18 -0.37 -30.63
N GLU A 251 10.52 -1.47 -31.32
CA GLU A 251 11.51 -2.44 -30.80
C GLU A 251 12.92 -1.85 -30.71
N ASN A 252 13.32 -1.03 -31.68
CA ASN A 252 14.61 -0.33 -31.61
C ASN A 252 14.65 0.63 -30.41
N ALA A 253 13.56 1.36 -30.16
CA ALA A 253 13.46 2.24 -29.00
C ALA A 253 13.51 1.46 -27.67
N VAL A 254 12.81 0.32 -27.58
CA VAL A 254 12.90 -0.61 -26.43
C VAL A 254 14.35 -1.05 -26.22
N ASN A 255 15.04 -1.53 -27.26
CA ASN A 255 16.41 -2.01 -27.15
C ASN A 255 17.38 -0.92 -26.68
N LEU A 256 17.23 0.31 -27.18
CA LEU A 256 18.03 1.45 -26.72
C LEU A 256 17.75 1.79 -25.26
N GLY A 257 16.49 1.75 -24.83
CA GLY A 257 16.09 1.97 -23.43
C GLY A 257 16.66 0.91 -22.48
N LEU A 258 16.58 -0.37 -22.85
CA LEU A 258 17.20 -1.47 -22.08
C LEU A 258 18.72 -1.30 -21.98
N ALA A 259 19.37 -0.92 -23.08
CA ALA A 259 20.80 -0.65 -23.09
C ALA A 259 21.17 0.55 -22.19
N TYR A 260 20.28 1.53 -22.02
CA TYR A 260 20.47 2.65 -21.08
C TYR A 260 20.37 2.18 -19.64
N LEU A 261 19.29 1.51 -19.28
CA LEU A 261 19.13 0.98 -17.93
C LEU A 261 20.28 0.03 -17.55
N ALA A 262 20.73 -0.80 -18.49
CA ALA A 262 21.79 -1.79 -18.22
C ALA A 262 23.15 -1.16 -17.93
N ARG A 263 23.51 -0.08 -18.62
CA ARG A 263 24.82 0.59 -18.45
C ARG A 263 24.86 1.58 -17.29
N THR A 264 23.69 2.00 -16.79
CA THR A 264 23.56 2.91 -15.64
C THR A 264 23.22 2.18 -14.34
N GLN A 265 23.08 0.86 -14.36
CA GLN A 265 22.88 0.05 -13.16
C GLN A 265 24.12 0.06 -12.28
N ASP A 266 23.94 0.25 -10.98
CA ASP A 266 25.02 0.11 -10.00
C ASP A 266 25.60 -1.31 -10.00
N HIS A 267 26.87 -1.44 -9.61
CA HIS A 267 27.52 -2.74 -9.44
C HIS A 267 26.78 -3.68 -8.48
N ASN A 268 26.04 -3.14 -7.50
CA ASN A 268 25.23 -3.91 -6.56
C ASN A 268 23.88 -4.36 -7.13
N GLY A 269 23.53 -3.96 -8.35
CA GLY A 269 22.26 -4.32 -9.01
C GLY A 269 21.14 -3.29 -8.90
N SER A 270 21.29 -2.24 -8.10
CA SER A 270 20.27 -1.20 -7.91
C SER A 270 20.41 -0.03 -8.87
N TRP A 271 19.42 0.87 -8.87
CA TRP A 271 19.49 2.17 -9.53
C TRP A 271 19.24 3.26 -8.48
N ASP A 272 20.23 4.14 -8.26
CA ASP A 272 20.09 5.30 -7.38
C ASP A 272 19.35 6.44 -8.12
N PRO A 273 18.18 6.90 -7.61
CA PRO A 273 17.51 8.12 -8.08
C PRO A 273 18.38 9.38 -8.24
N ASN A 274 19.51 9.50 -7.54
CA ASN A 274 20.45 10.61 -7.67
C ASN A 274 21.24 10.57 -8.97
N ASP A 275 21.57 9.37 -9.47
CA ASP A 275 22.39 9.22 -10.67
C ASP A 275 21.58 9.42 -11.96
N GLY A 276 20.26 9.29 -11.86
CA GLY A 276 19.32 9.59 -12.96
C GLY A 276 18.77 11.01 -12.95
N TYR A 277 19.02 11.80 -11.90
CA TYR A 277 18.39 13.12 -11.76
C TYR A 277 19.16 14.22 -12.51
N ARG A 278 18.41 15.15 -13.13
CA ARG A 278 18.95 16.32 -13.83
C ARG A 278 18.55 17.61 -13.15
N GLY A 279 19.54 18.47 -12.87
CA GLY A 279 19.31 19.85 -12.41
C GLY A 279 19.30 20.00 -10.90
N ARG A 280 18.68 21.08 -10.40
CA ARG A 280 18.49 21.31 -8.96
C ARG A 280 17.15 20.73 -8.53
N ARG A 281 17.17 19.81 -7.55
CA ARG A 281 15.94 19.25 -6.99
C ARG A 281 15.08 20.38 -6.41
N PRO A 282 13.76 20.39 -6.67
CA PRO A 282 12.85 21.26 -5.93
C PRO A 282 13.04 21.04 -4.42
N ASN A 283 12.88 22.08 -3.60
CA ASN A 283 13.07 21.98 -2.15
C ASN A 283 12.18 20.92 -1.47
N TRP A 284 11.06 20.54 -2.09
CA TRP A 284 10.18 19.47 -1.61
C TRP A 284 10.69 18.06 -1.94
N ALA A 285 11.59 17.92 -2.91
CA ALA A 285 12.19 16.68 -3.35
C ALA A 285 13.52 16.47 -2.62
N THR A 286 13.47 15.89 -1.41
CA THR A 286 14.66 15.67 -0.57
C THR A 286 15.57 14.58 -1.14
N SER A 287 16.86 14.66 -0.84
CA SER A 287 17.90 13.70 -1.26
C SER A 287 17.92 12.40 -0.45
N ASP A 288 17.03 12.23 0.54
CA ASP A 288 16.99 10.99 1.32
C ASP A 288 16.35 9.88 0.49
N ASN A 289 17.20 8.97 0.04
CA ASN A 289 16.97 8.10 -1.11
C ASN A 289 16.03 6.90 -0.84
N GLY A 290 14.92 7.12 -0.14
CA GLY A 290 13.92 6.09 0.16
C GLY A 290 13.17 5.55 -1.06
N TYR A 291 13.49 6.00 -2.28
CA TYR A 291 12.90 5.55 -3.54
C TYR A 291 13.74 4.52 -4.30
N ARG A 292 15.02 4.30 -3.91
CA ARG A 292 15.92 3.34 -4.60
C ARG A 292 15.30 1.95 -4.71
N GLY A 293 14.59 1.48 -3.68
CA GLY A 293 13.89 0.20 -3.70
C GLY A 293 12.85 0.11 -4.82
N ALA A 294 11.88 1.02 -4.82
CA ALA A 294 10.84 1.10 -5.84
C ALA A 294 11.42 1.31 -7.24
N LEU A 295 12.43 2.17 -7.39
CA LEU A 295 13.05 2.46 -8.67
C LEU A 295 13.81 1.23 -9.22
N THR A 296 14.52 0.50 -8.36
CA THR A 296 15.22 -0.73 -8.77
C THR A 296 14.23 -1.79 -9.23
N ALA A 297 13.14 -1.99 -8.48
CA ALA A 297 12.07 -2.90 -8.89
C ALA A 297 11.45 -2.47 -10.23
N LEU A 298 11.17 -1.18 -10.41
CA LEU A 298 10.63 -0.64 -11.66
C LEU A 298 11.58 -0.82 -12.85
N CYS A 299 12.87 -0.53 -12.69
CA CYS A 299 13.88 -0.68 -13.74
C CYS A 299 14.15 -2.16 -14.11
N THR A 300 13.78 -3.10 -13.23
CA THR A 300 13.88 -4.54 -13.50
C THR A 300 12.80 -5.02 -14.46
N LEU A 301 11.58 -4.45 -14.39
CA LEU A 301 10.42 -4.90 -15.17
C LEU A 301 10.63 -4.84 -16.70
N PRO A 302 11.23 -3.77 -17.30
CA PRO A 302 11.54 -3.75 -18.72
C PRO A 302 12.36 -4.95 -19.20
N PHE A 303 13.39 -5.34 -18.46
CA PHE A 303 14.21 -6.49 -18.85
C PHE A 303 13.40 -7.78 -18.87
N LEU A 304 12.58 -7.99 -17.83
CA LEU A 304 11.70 -9.16 -17.69
C LEU A 304 10.63 -9.19 -18.79
N ALA A 305 10.08 -8.04 -19.14
CA ALA A 305 9.09 -7.92 -20.22
C ALA A 305 9.71 -8.19 -21.59
N ALA A 306 10.93 -7.71 -21.84
CA ALA A 306 11.71 -7.97 -23.05
C ALA A 306 12.24 -9.41 -23.20
N GLY A 307 11.89 -10.32 -22.27
CA GLY A 307 12.27 -11.72 -22.35
C GLY A 307 13.57 -12.09 -21.65
N ASN A 308 14.20 -11.17 -20.92
CA ASN A 308 15.41 -11.45 -20.13
C ASN A 308 15.03 -11.96 -18.74
N SER A 309 15.84 -12.84 -18.19
CA SER A 309 15.68 -13.41 -16.84
C SER A 309 17.07 -13.59 -16.20
N PRO A 310 17.18 -13.93 -14.91
CA PRO A 310 18.48 -14.21 -14.30
C PRO A 310 19.32 -15.28 -15.02
N ASP A 311 18.68 -16.19 -15.74
CA ASP A 311 19.29 -17.31 -16.45
C ASP A 311 19.27 -17.18 -17.99
N SER A 312 18.52 -16.23 -18.56
CA SER A 312 18.32 -16.10 -20.02
C SER A 312 18.37 -14.67 -20.54
N GLY A 313 18.69 -14.53 -21.84
CA GLY A 313 18.76 -13.26 -22.55
C GLY A 313 20.10 -12.52 -22.41
N PRO A 314 20.33 -11.49 -23.25
CA PRO A 314 21.57 -10.70 -23.24
C PRO A 314 21.80 -9.93 -21.95
N TYR A 315 20.74 -9.54 -21.24
CA TYR A 315 20.82 -8.77 -19.99
C TYR A 315 20.76 -9.64 -18.72
N LYS A 316 20.96 -10.95 -18.82
CA LYS A 316 20.79 -11.87 -17.68
C LYS A 316 21.54 -11.48 -16.42
N LYS A 317 22.78 -10.99 -16.55
CA LYS A 317 23.60 -10.53 -15.41
C LYS A 317 23.03 -9.28 -14.74
N ASN A 318 22.41 -8.38 -15.52
CA ASN A 318 21.76 -7.19 -14.97
C ASN A 318 20.51 -7.58 -14.19
N VAL A 319 19.70 -8.49 -14.75
CA VAL A 319 18.49 -9.00 -14.09
C VAL A 319 18.84 -9.79 -12.83
N GLU A 320 19.82 -10.68 -12.90
CA GLU A 320 20.32 -11.46 -11.75
C GLU A 320 20.73 -10.54 -10.59
N ARG A 321 21.57 -9.52 -10.84
CA ARG A 321 21.99 -8.58 -9.80
C ARG A 321 20.81 -7.80 -9.22
N ALA A 322 19.88 -7.34 -10.05
CA ALA A 322 18.72 -6.58 -9.58
C ALA A 322 17.80 -7.43 -8.70
N ILE A 323 17.50 -8.66 -9.13
CA ILE A 323 16.66 -9.60 -8.37
C ILE A 323 17.34 -10.00 -7.06
N ASN A 324 18.65 -10.32 -7.09
CA ASN A 324 19.41 -10.63 -5.89
C ASN A 324 19.42 -9.45 -4.90
N TRP A 325 19.56 -8.22 -5.40
CA TRP A 325 19.48 -7.03 -4.57
C TRP A 325 18.08 -6.84 -3.94
N LEU A 326 17.00 -7.05 -4.71
CA LEU A 326 15.64 -6.99 -4.18
C LEU A 326 15.37 -8.07 -3.13
N MET A 327 15.81 -9.30 -3.37
CA MET A 327 15.72 -10.39 -2.39
C MET A 327 16.53 -10.10 -1.14
N SER A 328 17.69 -9.44 -1.25
CA SER A 328 18.48 -9.03 -0.08
C SER A 328 17.85 -7.89 0.72
N GLN A 329 16.90 -7.14 0.13
CA GLN A 329 16.09 -6.16 0.85
C GLN A 329 14.86 -6.79 1.52
N GLN A 330 14.60 -8.08 1.30
CA GLN A 330 13.43 -8.75 1.86
C GLN A 330 13.64 -9.09 3.34
N THR A 331 12.78 -8.56 4.20
CA THR A 331 12.77 -8.88 5.63
C THR A 331 12.16 -10.26 5.89
N SER A 332 12.37 -10.80 7.10
CA SER A 332 11.91 -12.14 7.48
C SER A 332 10.38 -12.30 7.46
N ASP A 333 9.64 -11.20 7.61
CA ASP A 333 8.18 -11.16 7.45
C ASP A 333 7.74 -11.11 5.97
N GLY A 334 8.66 -10.98 5.03
CA GLY A 334 8.39 -10.96 3.59
C GLY A 334 8.24 -9.56 2.98
N CYS A 335 8.33 -8.47 3.78
CA CYS A 335 8.37 -7.12 3.22
C CYS A 335 9.62 -6.96 2.34
N VAL A 336 9.48 -6.28 1.21
CA VAL A 336 10.64 -5.81 0.43
C VAL A 336 10.65 -4.31 0.57
N ALA A 337 11.63 -3.76 1.29
CA ALA A 337 11.66 -2.36 1.67
C ALA A 337 13.07 -1.79 1.59
N TYR A 338 13.19 -0.50 1.28
CA TYR A 338 14.47 0.19 1.28
C TYR A 338 14.32 1.55 1.95
N LYS A 339 14.81 1.67 3.20
CA LYS A 339 14.63 2.84 4.08
C LYS A 339 13.12 3.16 4.30
N ASN A 340 12.77 3.80 5.41
CA ASN A 340 11.37 3.87 5.87
C ASN A 340 10.42 4.78 5.05
N ALA A 341 10.88 5.46 3.99
CA ALA A 341 10.11 6.56 3.39
C ALA A 341 9.05 6.14 2.33
N THR A 342 9.15 4.95 1.72
CA THR A 342 8.18 4.46 0.70
C THR A 342 7.95 2.94 0.71
N GLN A 343 7.88 2.37 1.91
CA GLN A 343 7.88 0.92 2.13
C GLN A 343 6.92 0.16 1.20
N MET A 344 5.68 0.62 1.05
CA MET A 344 4.69 -0.12 0.23
C MET A 344 4.78 0.11 -1.27
N TYR A 345 5.29 1.26 -1.72
CA TYR A 345 5.61 1.46 -3.13
C TYR A 345 6.75 0.53 -3.55
N THR A 346 7.80 0.46 -2.74
CA THR A 346 8.89 -0.50 -2.95
C THR A 346 8.34 -1.92 -2.95
N HIS A 347 7.56 -2.28 -1.94
CA HIS A 347 7.09 -3.64 -1.76
C HIS A 347 6.16 -4.12 -2.89
N THR A 348 5.19 -3.31 -3.32
CA THR A 348 4.23 -3.71 -4.37
C THR A 348 4.90 -3.91 -5.72
N VAL A 349 5.78 -2.99 -6.13
CA VAL A 349 6.53 -3.10 -7.40
C VAL A 349 7.55 -4.23 -7.34
N ALA A 350 8.24 -4.41 -6.20
CA ALA A 350 9.17 -5.52 -6.01
C ALA A 350 8.45 -6.89 -6.03
N THR A 351 7.26 -6.99 -5.43
CA THR A 351 6.45 -8.22 -5.49
C THR A 351 6.09 -8.55 -6.95
N LEU A 352 5.69 -7.55 -7.73
CA LEU A 352 5.45 -7.72 -9.17
C LEU A 352 6.72 -8.23 -9.89
N ALA A 353 7.86 -7.58 -9.68
CA ALA A 353 9.14 -7.97 -10.29
C ALA A 353 9.59 -9.39 -9.91
N LEU A 354 9.45 -9.79 -8.64
CA LEU A 354 9.77 -11.13 -8.18
C LEU A 354 8.84 -12.19 -8.78
N CYS A 355 7.53 -11.92 -8.86
CA CYS A 355 6.60 -12.82 -9.53
C CYS A 355 6.91 -12.96 -11.03
N GLU A 356 7.20 -11.86 -11.73
CA GLU A 356 7.58 -11.92 -13.15
C GLU A 356 8.92 -12.63 -13.36
N ALA A 357 9.92 -12.37 -12.51
CA ALA A 357 11.20 -13.06 -12.57
C ALA A 357 11.04 -14.57 -12.36
N TYR A 358 10.24 -14.98 -11.37
CA TYR A 358 9.91 -16.39 -11.17
C TYR A 358 9.19 -16.99 -12.38
N GLY A 359 8.22 -16.28 -12.95
CA GLY A 359 7.51 -16.73 -14.15
C GLY A 359 8.42 -16.89 -15.37
N MET A 360 9.47 -16.09 -15.46
CA MET A 360 10.42 -16.11 -16.57
C MET A 360 11.54 -17.14 -16.40
N SER A 361 12.05 -17.38 -15.19
CA SER A 361 13.16 -18.31 -14.94
C SER A 361 12.73 -19.68 -14.41
N GLY A 362 11.61 -19.76 -13.70
CA GLY A 362 11.23 -20.95 -12.94
C GLY A 362 12.10 -21.22 -11.70
N ASP A 363 12.95 -20.26 -11.29
CA ASP A 363 13.87 -20.40 -10.16
C ASP A 363 13.10 -20.49 -8.82
N GLU A 364 13.32 -21.58 -8.07
CA GLU A 364 12.61 -21.82 -6.81
C GLU A 364 12.96 -20.84 -5.69
N GLU A 365 14.18 -20.29 -5.63
CA GLU A 365 14.55 -19.30 -4.62
C GLU A 365 13.80 -17.98 -4.84
N ILE A 366 13.74 -17.55 -6.11
CA ILE A 366 12.94 -16.38 -6.52
C ILE A 366 11.46 -16.65 -6.25
N GLY A 367 10.95 -17.85 -6.59
CA GLY A 367 9.57 -18.26 -6.31
C GLY A 367 9.22 -18.21 -4.82
N ASN A 368 10.11 -18.72 -3.96
CA ASN A 368 9.95 -18.65 -2.51
C ASN A 368 9.95 -17.21 -1.98
N SER A 369 10.81 -16.34 -2.53
CA SER A 369 10.83 -14.92 -2.18
C SER A 369 9.54 -14.20 -2.63
N ALA A 370 9.08 -14.47 -3.85
CA ALA A 370 7.83 -13.95 -4.41
C ALA A 370 6.62 -14.38 -3.56
N GLU A 371 6.56 -15.65 -3.15
CA GLU A 371 5.46 -16.12 -2.28
C GLU A 371 5.47 -15.39 -0.93
N ARG A 372 6.62 -15.25 -0.26
CA ARG A 372 6.71 -14.49 1.00
C ARG A 372 6.24 -13.04 0.82
N ALA A 373 6.59 -12.41 -0.30
CA ALA A 373 6.17 -11.06 -0.62
C ALA A 373 4.65 -10.96 -0.83
N VAL A 374 4.04 -11.91 -1.56
CA VAL A 374 2.58 -12.00 -1.70
C VAL A 374 1.89 -12.20 -0.37
N ARG A 375 2.42 -13.07 0.51
CA ARG A 375 1.87 -13.28 1.86
C ARG A 375 1.96 -12.02 2.71
N PHE A 376 2.99 -11.20 2.54
CA PHE A 376 3.08 -9.89 3.20
C PHE A 376 1.99 -8.95 2.69
N LEU A 377 1.78 -8.82 1.37
CA LEU A 377 0.69 -8.02 0.81
C LEU A 377 -0.67 -8.44 1.40
N GLU A 378 -0.96 -9.74 1.44
CA GLU A 378 -2.22 -10.26 1.99
C GLU A 378 -2.44 -9.89 3.46
N ARG A 379 -1.38 -9.95 4.28
CA ARG A 379 -1.46 -9.63 5.72
C ARG A 379 -1.53 -8.12 6.00
N THR A 380 -0.99 -7.30 5.11
CA THR A 380 -0.90 -5.84 5.29
C THR A 380 -1.95 -5.06 4.51
N GLN A 381 -2.78 -5.74 3.71
CA GLN A 381 -3.91 -5.11 3.03
C GLN A 381 -4.86 -4.53 4.07
N GLY A 382 -5.19 -3.25 3.90
CA GLY A 382 -6.12 -2.56 4.77
C GLY A 382 -7.54 -3.13 4.68
N ASN A 383 -8.39 -2.82 5.67
CA ASN A 383 -9.80 -3.21 5.71
C ASN A 383 -10.58 -2.67 4.51
N GLY A 384 -10.13 -1.55 3.92
CA GLY A 384 -10.67 -1.02 2.67
C GLY A 384 -10.22 -1.78 1.42
N GLY A 385 -9.35 -2.78 1.53
CA GLY A 385 -8.88 -3.60 0.42
C GLY A 385 -7.69 -3.03 -0.35
N GLY A 386 -7.10 -1.91 0.09
CA GLY A 386 -5.93 -1.31 -0.51
C GLY A 386 -4.74 -1.21 0.43
N TRP A 387 -3.75 -0.41 0.03
CA TRP A 387 -2.56 -0.11 0.83
C TRP A 387 -2.28 1.39 0.83
N ASP A 388 -1.41 1.83 1.74
CA ASP A 388 -0.91 3.19 1.79
C ASP A 388 0.63 3.18 1.90
N TYR A 389 1.29 4.35 1.85
CA TYR A 389 2.76 4.47 1.75
C TYR A 389 3.53 3.73 2.85
N ASN A 390 3.06 3.77 4.10
CA ASN A 390 3.70 3.14 5.25
C ASN A 390 2.89 1.91 5.67
N GLY A 391 3.35 0.74 5.25
CA GLY A 391 2.67 -0.53 5.44
C GLY A 391 2.94 -1.12 6.81
N TYR A 392 2.37 -0.54 7.86
CA TYR A 392 2.03 -1.16 9.15
C TYR A 392 1.22 -0.11 9.91
N ILE A 393 0.07 -0.50 10.47
CA ILE A 393 -0.83 0.24 11.37
C ILE A 393 -0.45 1.72 11.59
N THR A 394 -1.35 2.60 11.17
CA THR A 394 -1.30 4.08 11.17
C THR A 394 -0.80 4.70 9.85
N GLY A 395 -1.76 4.96 8.97
CA GLY A 395 -1.63 6.07 8.05
C GLY A 395 -1.21 7.31 8.86
N THR A 396 -0.07 7.89 8.49
CA THR A 396 0.25 9.30 8.73
C THR A 396 -0.07 9.85 10.13
N GLY A 397 0.27 9.15 11.22
CA GLY A 397 0.05 9.65 12.58
C GLY A 397 -1.41 10.02 12.92
N SER A 398 -2.39 9.68 12.07
CA SER A 398 -3.77 10.17 12.13
C SER A 398 -4.75 9.08 12.56
N GLY A 399 -4.29 7.85 12.83
CA GLY A 399 -5.13 6.72 13.24
C GLY A 399 -6.18 6.29 12.21
N ILE A 400 -6.15 6.88 11.01
CA ILE A 400 -7.11 6.68 9.94
C ILE A 400 -6.46 5.81 8.87
N GLU A 401 -7.10 4.67 8.61
CA GLU A 401 -6.76 3.80 7.49
C GLU A 401 -7.16 4.47 6.17
N ARG A 402 -6.18 4.65 5.28
CA ARG A 402 -6.36 5.15 3.92
C ARG A 402 -5.96 4.05 2.92
N ASN A 403 -6.69 3.97 1.82
CA ASN A 403 -6.44 3.02 0.74
C ASN A 403 -6.15 3.81 -0.54
N ASP A 404 -4.87 3.84 -0.90
CA ASP A 404 -4.32 4.62 -2.00
C ASP A 404 -4.35 3.80 -3.30
N LEU A 405 -5.10 4.27 -4.31
CA LEU A 405 -5.26 3.55 -5.57
C LEU A 405 -3.99 3.54 -6.42
N SER A 406 -3.07 4.48 -6.22
CA SER A 406 -1.79 4.50 -6.95
C SER A 406 -0.85 3.37 -6.47
N ILE A 407 -0.85 3.05 -5.17
CA ILE A 407 -0.13 1.88 -4.63
C ILE A 407 -0.89 0.59 -4.94
N SER A 408 -2.21 0.59 -4.69
CA SER A 408 -3.06 -0.57 -4.93
C SER A 408 -3.12 -0.99 -6.40
N GLY A 409 -2.85 -0.07 -7.33
CA GLY A 409 -2.69 -0.40 -8.76
C GLY A 409 -1.52 -1.33 -9.01
N TRP A 410 -0.39 -1.12 -8.35
CA TRP A 410 0.75 -2.05 -8.42
C TRP A 410 0.43 -3.37 -7.72
N GLY A 411 -0.28 -3.31 -6.58
CA GLY A 411 -0.78 -4.49 -5.88
C GLY A 411 -1.67 -5.38 -6.76
N ALA A 412 -2.56 -4.78 -7.56
CA ALA A 412 -3.41 -5.51 -8.51
C ALA A 412 -2.59 -6.25 -9.57
N LEU A 413 -1.57 -5.58 -10.13
CA LEU A 413 -0.64 -6.21 -11.09
C LEU A 413 0.18 -7.32 -10.41
N ALA A 414 0.66 -7.11 -9.18
CA ALA A 414 1.40 -8.11 -8.42
C ALA A 414 0.55 -9.36 -8.14
N PHE A 415 -0.69 -9.22 -7.68
CA PHE A 415 -1.60 -10.35 -7.49
C PHE A 415 -1.93 -11.07 -8.81
N LYS A 416 -2.07 -10.35 -9.92
CA LYS A 416 -2.26 -10.96 -11.23
C LYS A 416 -1.06 -11.81 -11.64
N SER A 417 0.15 -11.28 -11.50
CA SER A 417 1.38 -12.02 -11.80
C SER A 417 1.58 -13.21 -10.86
N ALA A 418 1.25 -13.07 -9.57
CA ALA A 418 1.27 -14.18 -8.61
C ALA A 418 0.35 -15.33 -9.04
N LYS A 419 -0.92 -15.05 -9.38
CA LYS A 419 -1.84 -16.08 -9.90
C LYS A 419 -1.31 -16.71 -11.20
N ALA A 420 -0.68 -15.94 -12.08
CA ALA A 420 -0.14 -16.43 -13.35
C ALA A 420 1.02 -17.43 -13.17
N VAL A 421 1.80 -17.32 -12.09
CA VAL A 421 2.91 -18.25 -11.77
C VAL A 421 2.52 -19.33 -10.75
N GLY A 422 1.21 -19.48 -10.47
CA GLY A 422 0.71 -20.52 -9.56
C GLY A 422 0.77 -20.18 -8.06
N ILE A 423 1.24 -18.97 -7.69
CA ILE A 423 1.17 -18.51 -6.29
C ILE A 423 -0.29 -18.19 -5.97
N LYS A 424 -0.86 -18.93 -5.01
CA LYS A 424 -2.25 -18.74 -4.58
C LYS A 424 -2.42 -17.38 -3.91
N VAL A 425 -3.34 -16.58 -4.43
CA VAL A 425 -3.83 -15.34 -3.81
C VAL A 425 -5.15 -15.62 -3.11
N ASN A 426 -5.28 -15.18 -1.86
CA ASN A 426 -6.50 -15.33 -1.07
C ASN A 426 -7.67 -14.58 -1.73
N GLU A 427 -8.76 -15.31 -1.99
CA GLU A 427 -9.95 -14.77 -2.66
C GLU A 427 -10.60 -13.61 -1.87
N LYS A 428 -10.48 -13.58 -0.54
CA LYS A 428 -10.92 -12.43 0.27
C LYS A 428 -10.13 -11.18 -0.07
N ASN A 429 -8.80 -11.28 -0.18
CA ASN A 429 -7.92 -10.16 -0.49
C ASN A 429 -8.09 -9.70 -1.95
N TRP A 430 -8.31 -10.63 -2.88
CA TRP A 430 -8.65 -10.32 -4.27
C TRP A 430 -9.98 -9.56 -4.36
N LYS A 431 -11.02 -10.08 -3.70
CA LYS A 431 -12.35 -9.48 -3.69
C LYS A 431 -12.35 -8.09 -3.04
N SER A 432 -11.69 -7.92 -1.89
CA SER A 432 -11.63 -6.62 -1.21
C SER A 432 -10.93 -5.56 -2.07
N LEU A 433 -9.88 -5.94 -2.82
CA LEU A 433 -9.22 -5.05 -3.78
C LEU A 433 -10.15 -4.70 -4.95
N SER A 434 -10.90 -5.65 -5.49
CA SER A 434 -11.93 -5.38 -6.51
C SER A 434 -13.02 -4.44 -5.99
N ASP A 435 -13.49 -4.65 -4.75
CA ASP A 435 -14.48 -3.79 -4.09
C ASP A 435 -13.95 -2.38 -3.78
N LEU A 436 -12.64 -2.22 -3.55
CA LEU A 436 -12.00 -0.91 -3.47
C LEU A 436 -12.21 -0.14 -4.78
N TYR A 437 -11.88 -0.74 -5.92
CA TYR A 437 -12.04 -0.09 -7.22
C TYR A 437 -13.50 0.18 -7.57
N ASP A 438 -14.45 -0.66 -7.14
CA ASP A 438 -15.88 -0.39 -7.31
C ASP A 438 -16.33 0.87 -6.56
N ARG A 439 -15.86 1.06 -5.33
CA ARG A 439 -16.19 2.24 -4.50
C ARG A 439 -15.56 3.54 -4.99
N HIS A 440 -14.43 3.47 -5.69
CA HIS A 440 -13.67 4.64 -6.15
C HIS A 440 -13.89 4.97 -7.63
N SER A 441 -14.68 4.17 -8.32
CA SER A 441 -15.00 4.35 -9.73
C SER A 441 -16.36 4.98 -9.92
N LEU A 442 -16.36 6.20 -10.44
CA LEU A 442 -17.58 6.88 -10.83
C LEU A 442 -18.17 6.27 -12.11
N THR A 443 -19.48 6.44 -12.29
CA THR A 443 -20.20 5.93 -13.46
C THR A 443 -19.74 6.59 -14.77
N ASN A 444 -19.18 7.80 -14.70
CA ASN A 444 -18.57 8.51 -15.83
C ASN A 444 -17.15 8.02 -16.17
N GLY A 445 -16.61 7.03 -15.46
CA GLY A 445 -15.28 6.47 -15.68
C GLY A 445 -14.16 7.13 -14.86
N GLU A 446 -14.42 8.26 -14.21
CA GLU A 446 -13.44 8.89 -13.33
C GLU A 446 -13.11 7.99 -12.14
N THR A 447 -11.87 8.09 -11.67
CA THR A 447 -11.36 7.30 -10.54
C THR A 447 -10.76 8.22 -9.50
N TYR A 448 -11.19 8.05 -8.24
CA TYR A 448 -10.64 8.76 -7.09
C TYR A 448 -9.30 8.16 -6.66
N TYR A 449 -8.39 9.02 -6.22
CA TYR A 449 -7.06 8.64 -5.77
C TYR A 449 -7.06 7.76 -4.52
N ALA A 450 -7.91 8.04 -3.53
CA ALA A 450 -7.98 7.28 -2.27
C ALA A 450 -9.34 7.47 -1.61
N ASP A 451 -9.68 6.62 -0.63
CA ASP A 451 -10.93 6.71 0.15
C ASP A 451 -10.95 7.85 1.17
N ARG A 452 -9.77 8.35 1.56
CA ARG A 452 -9.60 9.43 2.54
C ARG A 452 -8.38 10.29 2.20
N ALA A 453 -8.38 11.56 2.62
CA ALA A 453 -7.25 12.47 2.44
C ALA A 453 -6.39 12.56 3.71
N THR A 454 -5.08 12.78 3.54
CA THR A 454 -4.14 13.11 4.61
C THR A 454 -3.84 14.61 4.59
N GLY A 455 -4.12 15.33 5.68
CA GLY A 455 -3.51 16.62 6.03
C GLY A 455 -3.75 17.87 5.17
N SER A 456 -4.06 17.80 3.87
CA SER A 456 -4.34 19.00 3.06
C SER A 456 -4.99 18.65 1.72
N ILE A 457 -6.09 19.35 1.41
CA ILE A 457 -6.87 19.33 0.16
C ILE A 457 -7.62 18.02 -0.08
N SER A 458 -8.94 18.09 0.16
CA SER A 458 -10.05 17.21 -0.27
C SER A 458 -9.73 15.75 -0.64
N GLY A 459 -10.47 14.80 -0.07
CA GLY A 459 -10.54 13.38 -0.49
C GLY A 459 -11.11 13.16 -1.91
N THR A 460 -10.77 14.01 -2.86
CA THR A 460 -11.28 14.07 -4.22
C THR A 460 -10.18 14.36 -5.24
N ARG A 461 -8.92 13.95 -4.98
CA ARG A 461 -7.90 13.98 -6.04
C ARG A 461 -8.32 12.99 -7.12
N LYS A 462 -8.53 13.51 -8.33
CA LYS A 462 -8.82 12.77 -9.55
C LYS A 462 -7.93 13.34 -10.64
N GLY A 463 -7.72 12.54 -11.68
CA GLY A 463 -7.04 13.00 -12.87
C GLY A 463 -6.77 11.86 -13.83
N ILE A 464 -6.26 12.19 -15.01
CA ILE A 464 -6.16 11.25 -16.12
C ILE A 464 -5.32 10.01 -15.79
N GLY A 465 -4.24 10.17 -15.02
CA GLY A 465 -3.43 9.06 -14.52
C GLY A 465 -4.20 8.14 -13.57
N MET A 466 -5.07 8.69 -12.70
CA MET A 466 -5.94 7.85 -11.87
C MET A 466 -7.03 7.15 -12.68
N VAL A 467 -7.54 7.77 -13.75
CA VAL A 467 -8.43 7.09 -14.71
C VAL A 467 -7.73 5.89 -15.33
N GLY A 468 -6.47 6.04 -15.75
CA GLY A 468 -5.64 4.93 -16.25
C GLY A 468 -5.46 3.82 -15.21
N VAL A 469 -5.12 4.17 -13.97
CA VAL A 469 -4.98 3.21 -12.86
C VAL A 469 -6.29 2.46 -12.63
N GLY A 470 -7.41 3.18 -12.54
CA GLY A 470 -8.72 2.60 -12.36
C GLY A 470 -9.11 1.66 -13.51
N LEU A 471 -8.91 2.08 -14.76
CA LEU A 471 -9.17 1.24 -15.94
C LEU A 471 -8.35 -0.06 -15.88
N THR A 472 -7.02 0.03 -15.76
CA THR A 472 -6.14 -1.15 -15.73
C THR A 472 -6.53 -2.08 -14.60
N SER A 473 -6.64 -1.58 -13.37
CA SER A 473 -6.91 -2.42 -12.20
C SER A 473 -8.27 -3.12 -12.31
N ARG A 474 -9.32 -2.43 -12.76
CA ARG A 474 -10.65 -3.04 -13.00
C ARG A 474 -10.58 -4.13 -14.07
N THR A 475 -9.90 -3.88 -15.18
CA THR A 475 -9.74 -4.87 -16.26
C THR A 475 -8.96 -6.11 -15.78
N VAL A 476 -7.92 -5.91 -14.96
CA VAL A 476 -7.09 -6.99 -14.42
C VAL A 476 -7.83 -7.83 -13.37
N LEU A 477 -8.60 -7.17 -12.50
CA LEU A 477 -9.28 -7.80 -11.36
C LEU A 477 -10.61 -8.45 -11.74
N ASP A 478 -11.45 -7.77 -12.52
CA ASP A 478 -12.81 -8.20 -12.88
C ASP A 478 -13.40 -7.36 -14.04
N SER A 479 -12.93 -7.60 -15.27
CA SER A 479 -13.33 -6.77 -16.42
C SER A 479 -14.85 -6.77 -16.67
N GLU A 480 -15.53 -7.91 -16.51
CA GLU A 480 -16.97 -8.06 -16.76
C GLU A 480 -17.80 -7.22 -15.78
N ARG A 481 -17.46 -7.23 -14.49
CA ARG A 481 -18.13 -6.42 -13.46
C ARG A 481 -18.05 -4.92 -13.78
N PHE A 482 -16.98 -4.48 -14.44
CA PHE A 482 -16.69 -3.06 -14.64
C PHE A 482 -16.88 -2.56 -16.07
N GLU A 483 -17.36 -3.39 -17.00
CA GLU A 483 -17.43 -3.11 -18.44
C GLU A 483 -17.86 -1.67 -18.78
N LYS A 484 -19.02 -1.24 -18.29
CA LYS A 484 -19.55 0.12 -18.56
C LYS A 484 -18.64 1.23 -18.08
N ARG A 485 -18.02 1.07 -16.90
CA ARG A 485 -17.11 2.06 -16.31
C ARG A 485 -15.76 2.04 -17.02
N ASN A 486 -15.32 0.89 -17.52
CA ASN A 486 -14.09 0.75 -18.29
C ASN A 486 -14.19 1.50 -19.63
N TYR A 487 -15.26 1.32 -20.40
CA TYR A 487 -15.49 2.10 -21.62
C TYR A 487 -15.69 3.59 -21.34
N ALA A 488 -16.25 3.97 -20.19
CA ALA A 488 -16.34 5.37 -19.81
C ALA A 488 -14.97 5.99 -19.51
N ALA A 489 -14.10 5.24 -18.81
CA ALA A 489 -12.72 5.65 -18.52
C ALA A 489 -11.87 5.75 -19.79
N GLU A 490 -12.00 4.80 -20.71
CA GLU A 490 -11.38 4.88 -22.03
C GLU A 490 -11.74 6.17 -22.76
N ARG A 491 -13.04 6.53 -22.82
CA ARG A 491 -13.46 7.79 -23.47
C ARG A 491 -12.85 9.03 -22.80
N LEU A 492 -12.57 9.00 -21.51
CA LEU A 492 -11.87 10.10 -20.83
C LEU A 492 -10.39 10.13 -21.23
N LEU A 493 -9.73 8.97 -21.30
CA LEU A 493 -8.34 8.83 -21.76
C LEU A 493 -8.17 9.31 -23.21
N LEU A 494 -9.07 8.94 -24.13
CA LEU A 494 -9.00 9.36 -25.52
C LEU A 494 -9.28 10.85 -25.75
N LYS A 495 -9.93 11.54 -24.79
CA LYS A 495 -10.09 13.00 -24.82
C LYS A 495 -8.80 13.75 -24.44
N LYS A 496 -7.88 13.09 -23.73
CA LYS A 496 -6.61 13.65 -23.30
C LYS A 496 -5.50 12.64 -23.58
N LEU A 497 -5.18 12.52 -24.87
CA LEU A 497 -4.13 11.65 -25.36
C LEU A 497 -2.76 12.06 -24.78
N PRO A 498 -1.80 11.12 -24.70
CA PRO A 498 -0.41 11.42 -24.39
C PRO A 498 0.13 12.60 -25.20
N SER A 499 0.74 13.56 -24.50
CA SER A 499 1.35 14.77 -25.05
C SER A 499 2.59 15.12 -24.24
N TRP A 500 3.76 15.12 -24.87
CA TRP A 500 5.02 15.47 -24.21
C TRP A 500 5.00 16.90 -23.67
N LYS A 501 4.38 17.82 -24.42
CA LYS A 501 4.15 19.20 -23.99
C LYS A 501 3.37 19.25 -22.68
N ASP A 502 2.28 18.48 -22.58
CA ASP A 502 1.42 18.46 -21.40
C ASP A 502 2.07 17.77 -20.19
N LEU A 503 3.13 16.98 -20.38
CA LEU A 503 3.95 16.45 -19.27
C LEU A 503 4.84 17.54 -18.67
N LYS A 504 5.49 18.32 -19.54
CA LYS A 504 6.44 19.37 -19.16
C LYS A 504 5.74 20.59 -18.58
N GLU A 505 4.63 20.98 -19.20
CA GLU A 505 3.87 22.19 -18.92
C GLU A 505 2.40 21.83 -18.71
N PRO A 506 2.05 21.22 -17.56
CA PRO A 506 0.67 20.82 -17.33
C PRO A 506 -0.21 22.08 -17.17
N ASN A 507 -1.28 22.15 -17.96
CA ASN A 507 -2.18 23.31 -17.96
C ASN A 507 -2.74 23.61 -16.55
N GLU A 508 -2.57 24.87 -16.11
CA GLU A 508 -3.02 25.41 -14.82
C GLU A 508 -4.54 25.24 -14.58
N SER A 509 -5.33 25.11 -15.65
CA SER A 509 -6.79 24.93 -15.56
C SER A 509 -7.24 23.50 -15.24
N SER A 510 -6.33 22.53 -15.11
CA SER A 510 -6.69 21.18 -14.72
C SER A 510 -6.80 21.08 -13.20
N GLU A 511 -7.93 20.58 -12.68
CA GLU A 511 -8.20 20.47 -11.24
C GLU A 511 -7.10 19.69 -10.46
N ASN A 512 -6.20 18.98 -11.15
CA ASN A 512 -4.93 18.55 -10.60
C ASN A 512 -3.89 18.23 -11.71
N PRO A 513 -2.91 19.12 -11.98
CA PRO A 513 -1.92 18.94 -13.05
C PRO A 513 -1.01 17.71 -12.87
N ASN A 514 -0.85 17.22 -11.64
CA ASN A 514 0.08 16.13 -11.27
C ASN A 514 -0.34 14.72 -11.71
N PHE A 515 -1.49 14.56 -12.39
CA PHE A 515 -1.95 13.25 -12.87
C PHE A 515 -1.72 13.00 -14.36
N ASN A 516 -1.09 13.93 -15.09
CA ASN A 516 -0.47 13.61 -16.37
C ASN A 516 1.01 13.34 -16.13
N SER A 517 1.43 12.08 -16.19
CA SER A 517 2.78 11.63 -15.87
C SER A 517 3.14 10.40 -16.69
N PHE A 518 4.43 10.03 -16.76
CA PHE A 518 4.84 8.76 -17.38
C PHE A 518 4.11 7.57 -16.74
N TYR A 519 3.86 7.64 -15.42
CA TYR A 519 3.08 6.65 -14.68
C TYR A 519 1.63 6.58 -15.16
N GLY A 520 1.00 7.74 -15.39
CA GLY A 520 -0.32 7.81 -15.97
C GLY A 520 -0.37 7.24 -17.39
N TRP A 521 0.65 7.49 -18.20
CA TRP A 521 0.75 6.94 -19.56
C TRP A 521 0.89 5.43 -19.56
N TYR A 522 1.70 4.87 -18.67
CA TYR A 522 1.85 3.42 -18.52
C TYR A 522 0.53 2.75 -18.16
N TYR A 523 -0.18 3.25 -17.14
CA TYR A 523 -1.48 2.71 -16.75
C TYR A 523 -2.58 2.98 -17.80
N GLY A 524 -2.55 4.10 -18.50
CA GLY A 524 -3.46 4.36 -19.61
C GLY A 524 -3.24 3.37 -20.75
N THR A 525 -1.98 3.14 -21.12
CA THR A 525 -1.56 2.20 -22.18
C THR A 525 -1.99 0.78 -21.86
N LEU A 526 -1.70 0.29 -20.65
CA LEU A 526 -2.17 -1.01 -20.22
C LEU A 526 -3.70 -1.11 -20.21
N GLY A 527 -4.38 -0.09 -19.69
CA GLY A 527 -5.83 -0.11 -19.54
C GLY A 527 -6.56 -0.17 -20.87
N VAL A 528 -6.17 0.70 -21.82
CA VAL A 528 -6.76 0.74 -23.16
C VAL A 528 -6.38 -0.52 -23.94
N PHE A 529 -5.14 -0.99 -23.84
CA PHE A 529 -4.71 -2.24 -24.48
C PHE A 529 -5.52 -3.45 -24.00
N LEU A 530 -5.62 -3.64 -22.67
CA LEU A 530 -6.29 -4.80 -22.10
C LEU A 530 -7.81 -4.78 -22.34
N LEU A 531 -8.44 -3.59 -22.33
CA LEU A 531 -9.87 -3.46 -22.60
C LEU A 531 -10.20 -3.82 -24.05
N ASN A 532 -9.34 -3.44 -24.98
CA ASN A 532 -9.58 -3.61 -26.43
C ASN A 532 -8.86 -4.81 -27.04
N GLU A 533 -8.21 -5.64 -26.22
CA GLU A 533 -7.39 -6.77 -26.68
C GLU A 533 -6.34 -6.33 -27.73
N GLY A 534 -5.82 -5.11 -27.56
CA GLY A 534 -4.81 -4.50 -28.43
C GLY A 534 -5.25 -4.30 -29.88
N ARG A 535 -6.54 -4.01 -30.13
CA ARG A 535 -7.10 -3.81 -31.48
C ARG A 535 -8.14 -2.69 -31.51
N GLY A 536 -8.46 -2.22 -32.71
CA GLY A 536 -9.58 -1.31 -32.96
C GLY A 536 -9.30 0.16 -32.66
N PRO A 537 -10.25 1.05 -32.98
CA PRO A 537 -9.98 2.48 -33.11
C PRO A 537 -9.50 3.16 -31.81
N ALA A 538 -10.03 2.75 -30.65
CA ALA A 538 -9.62 3.29 -29.36
C ALA A 538 -8.15 2.96 -29.05
N TRP A 539 -7.76 1.70 -29.28
CA TRP A 539 -6.38 1.26 -29.11
C TRP A 539 -5.45 1.92 -30.12
N GLU A 540 -5.81 1.93 -31.40
CA GLU A 540 -5.02 2.54 -32.48
C GLU A 540 -4.74 4.02 -32.18
N GLN A 541 -5.78 4.78 -31.81
CA GLN A 541 -5.64 6.19 -31.46
C GLN A 541 -4.71 6.42 -30.26
N TRP A 542 -4.84 5.61 -29.20
CA TRP A 542 -3.96 5.73 -28.02
C TRP A 542 -2.52 5.31 -28.35
N ASN A 543 -2.35 4.19 -29.04
CA ASN A 543 -1.06 3.62 -29.40
C ASN A 543 -0.28 4.55 -30.33
N ASP A 544 -0.94 5.15 -31.32
CA ASP A 544 -0.30 6.11 -32.22
C ASP A 544 0.16 7.37 -31.48
N ALA A 545 -0.61 7.85 -30.50
CA ALA A 545 -0.19 8.94 -29.64
C ALA A 545 1.04 8.56 -28.79
N ILE A 546 1.05 7.40 -28.14
CA ILE A 546 2.21 6.92 -27.37
C ILE A 546 3.46 6.79 -28.25
N LYS A 547 3.35 6.12 -29.41
CA LYS A 547 4.48 5.95 -30.34
C LYS A 547 5.03 7.30 -30.79
N LYS A 548 4.15 8.21 -31.21
CA LYS A 548 4.54 9.55 -31.65
C LYS A 548 5.35 10.27 -30.57
N GLU A 549 4.81 10.33 -29.35
CA GLU A 549 5.45 11.09 -28.27
C GLU A 549 6.73 10.42 -27.76
N LEU A 550 6.78 9.08 -27.63
CA LEU A 550 7.97 8.40 -27.13
C LEU A 550 9.09 8.32 -28.17
N LEU A 551 8.80 8.00 -29.43
CA LEU A 551 9.83 7.90 -30.46
C LEU A 551 10.47 9.26 -30.76
N ALA A 552 9.68 10.34 -30.72
CA ALA A 552 10.20 11.69 -30.96
C ALA A 552 11.08 12.23 -29.84
N ASN A 553 10.94 11.71 -28.61
CA ASN A 553 11.59 12.26 -27.41
C ASN A 553 12.61 11.31 -26.75
N GLN A 554 12.97 10.21 -27.42
CA GLN A 554 14.08 9.37 -26.96
C GLN A 554 15.42 10.06 -27.28
N ASP A 555 16.32 10.11 -26.29
CA ASP A 555 17.68 10.62 -26.52
C ASP A 555 18.44 9.62 -27.40
N LEU A 556 19.04 10.06 -28.51
CA LEU A 556 19.76 9.18 -29.43
C LEU A 556 21.28 9.37 -29.38
N LYS A 557 21.80 10.22 -28.48
CA LYS A 557 23.19 10.67 -28.48
C LYS A 557 23.86 10.55 -27.10
N GLY A 558 25.18 10.52 -27.11
CA GLY A 558 26.01 10.58 -25.91
C GLY A 558 25.74 9.48 -24.87
N SER A 559 26.09 9.77 -23.61
CA SER A 559 25.90 8.85 -22.47
C SER A 559 24.43 8.50 -22.19
N ARG A 560 23.51 9.36 -22.64
CA ARG A 560 22.06 9.20 -22.46
C ARG A 560 21.33 8.46 -23.58
N LYS A 561 22.01 8.04 -24.65
CA LYS A 561 21.42 7.31 -25.78
C LYS A 561 20.45 6.17 -25.35
N GLY A 562 19.16 6.35 -25.53
CA GLY A 562 18.10 5.43 -25.18
C GLY A 562 17.23 5.86 -23.99
N ALA A 563 17.66 6.90 -23.26
CA ALA A 563 16.91 7.44 -22.14
C ALA A 563 15.77 8.37 -22.61
N TRP A 564 14.76 8.49 -21.77
CA TRP A 564 13.76 9.56 -21.85
C TRP A 564 13.97 10.53 -20.70
N GLU A 565 13.94 11.82 -20.98
CA GLU A 565 14.04 12.84 -19.93
C GLU A 565 12.83 12.79 -19.00
N ALA A 566 13.07 12.87 -17.70
CA ALA A 566 12.03 12.89 -16.66
C ALA A 566 11.35 14.27 -16.57
N VAL A 567 10.64 14.64 -17.64
CA VAL A 567 10.00 15.97 -17.80
C VAL A 567 8.70 16.15 -17.03
N ASP A 568 8.10 15.08 -16.50
CA ASP A 568 6.85 15.23 -15.74
C ASP A 568 7.06 15.96 -14.42
N THR A 569 6.06 16.73 -13.99
CA THR A 569 6.14 17.54 -12.76
C THR A 569 5.83 16.75 -11.49
N TRP A 570 5.59 15.43 -11.59
CA TRP A 570 5.15 14.61 -10.47
C TRP A 570 6.32 13.95 -9.76
N ILE A 571 6.73 12.75 -10.20
CA ILE A 571 7.81 11.98 -9.56
C ILE A 571 9.10 12.06 -10.37
N GLY A 572 9.06 12.59 -11.59
CA GLY A 572 10.24 12.89 -12.40
C GLY A 572 11.34 13.61 -11.62
N PRO A 573 11.04 14.68 -10.83
CA PRO A 573 12.04 15.38 -10.04
C PRO A 573 12.67 14.57 -8.90
N LEU A 574 12.03 13.45 -8.52
CA LEU A 574 12.51 12.55 -7.47
C LEU A 574 13.32 11.38 -8.05
N MET A 575 12.85 10.76 -9.12
CA MET A 575 13.40 9.50 -9.64
C MET A 575 14.27 9.65 -10.89
N GLY A 576 14.21 10.79 -11.58
CA GLY A 576 15.05 11.08 -12.75
C GLY A 576 14.79 10.15 -13.95
N ASP A 577 15.74 10.17 -14.88
CA ASP A 577 15.64 9.51 -16.19
C ASP A 577 15.41 7.99 -16.12
N PHE A 578 15.84 7.35 -15.03
CA PHE A 578 15.62 5.91 -14.84
C PHE A 578 14.13 5.58 -14.77
N TYR A 579 13.34 6.41 -14.09
CA TYR A 579 11.90 6.25 -13.95
C TYR A 579 11.17 6.47 -15.27
N SER A 580 11.45 7.58 -15.95
CA SER A 580 10.82 7.92 -17.23
C SER A 580 11.21 6.91 -18.30
N THR A 581 12.46 6.45 -18.32
CA THR A 581 12.91 5.42 -19.26
C THR A 581 12.26 4.08 -19.00
N ALA A 582 12.21 3.62 -17.74
CA ALA A 582 11.58 2.33 -17.43
C ALA A 582 10.09 2.31 -17.83
N LEU A 583 9.33 3.38 -17.54
CA LEU A 583 7.92 3.44 -17.92
C LEU A 583 7.70 3.64 -19.42
N SER A 584 8.56 4.42 -20.09
CA SER A 584 8.49 4.60 -21.55
C SER A 584 8.77 3.28 -22.28
N VAL A 585 9.76 2.52 -21.84
CA VAL A 585 10.00 1.17 -22.36
C VAL A 585 8.75 0.32 -22.12
N LEU A 586 8.26 0.21 -20.88
CA LEU A 586 7.08 -0.60 -20.57
C LEU A 586 5.82 -0.23 -21.39
N CYS A 587 5.63 1.03 -21.78
CA CYS A 587 4.58 1.45 -22.70
C CYS A 587 4.77 0.81 -24.10
N LEU A 588 5.99 0.79 -24.62
CA LEU A 588 6.32 0.21 -25.93
C LEU A 588 6.37 -1.32 -25.91
N GLU A 589 6.47 -1.94 -24.73
CA GLU A 589 6.44 -3.40 -24.56
C GLU A 589 5.04 -3.99 -24.39
N VAL A 590 4.02 -3.13 -24.30
CA VAL A 590 2.64 -3.52 -24.00
C VAL A 590 2.11 -4.61 -24.93
N TYR A 591 2.55 -4.60 -26.20
CA TYR A 591 2.12 -5.52 -27.26
C TYR A 591 2.32 -6.99 -26.88
N TYR A 592 3.33 -7.30 -26.06
CA TYR A 592 3.72 -8.68 -25.75
C TYR A 592 3.78 -8.98 -24.25
N ARG A 593 3.51 -8.00 -23.38
CA ARG A 593 3.69 -8.14 -21.94
C ARG A 593 2.53 -8.87 -21.25
N TYR A 594 1.32 -8.73 -21.77
CA TYR A 594 0.11 -9.38 -21.27
C TYR A 594 -0.59 -10.10 -22.43
N ASN A 595 -1.01 -11.35 -22.18
CA ASN A 595 -1.83 -12.06 -23.16
C ASN A 595 -3.17 -11.34 -23.33
N THR A 596 -3.43 -10.85 -24.55
CA THR A 596 -4.79 -10.59 -24.99
C THR A 596 -5.45 -11.96 -25.15
N VAL A 597 -6.59 -12.16 -24.51
CA VAL A 597 -7.34 -13.40 -24.67
C VAL A 597 -7.69 -13.49 -26.15
N HIS A 598 -7.12 -14.44 -26.90
CA HIS A 598 -7.76 -14.86 -28.13
C HIS A 598 -9.17 -15.30 -27.71
N ARG A 599 -10.20 -14.54 -28.06
CA ARG A 599 -11.46 -15.19 -28.36
C ARG A 599 -11.12 -16.26 -29.40
N PRO A 600 -11.33 -17.56 -29.12
CA PRO A 600 -11.11 -18.57 -30.14
C PRO A 600 -11.93 -18.18 -31.37
N ASP A 601 -11.33 -18.30 -32.56
CA ASP A 601 -11.99 -18.20 -33.86
C ASP A 601 -13.03 -19.32 -33.98
N SER A 602 -14.15 -19.17 -33.29
CA SER A 602 -15.36 -19.94 -33.45
C SER A 602 -16.50 -19.23 -32.72
N GLU A 603 -16.96 -18.13 -33.31
CA GLU A 603 -18.38 -17.73 -33.35
C GLU A 603 -18.45 -16.33 -33.97
N THR A 604 -18.52 -16.30 -35.30
CA THR A 604 -19.36 -15.31 -35.96
C THR A 604 -20.73 -15.41 -35.31
N ARG A 605 -21.06 -14.53 -34.36
CA ARG A 605 -22.45 -14.31 -33.97
C ARG A 605 -23.16 -13.84 -35.23
N PRO A 606 -24.12 -14.61 -35.78
CA PRO A 606 -24.95 -14.05 -36.82
C PRO A 606 -25.73 -12.90 -36.19
N VAL A 607 -25.79 -11.78 -36.91
CA VAL A 607 -26.76 -10.74 -36.66
C VAL A 607 -28.13 -11.36 -36.86
N THR A 608 -28.76 -11.85 -35.79
CA THR A 608 -30.15 -12.30 -35.83
C THR A 608 -30.97 -11.50 -34.85
N GLU A 609 -31.82 -10.66 -35.44
CA GLU A 609 -33.15 -10.20 -35.02
C GLU A 609 -33.53 -10.30 -33.54
N ARG A 610 -34.04 -9.17 -33.03
CA ARG A 610 -34.80 -9.06 -31.78
C ARG A 610 -35.84 -10.19 -31.67
N ARG A 611 -35.58 -11.20 -30.87
CA ARG A 611 -36.59 -12.18 -30.45
C ARG A 611 -37.29 -11.72 -29.17
N ALA A 612 -38.61 -11.73 -29.23
CA ALA A 612 -39.53 -11.36 -28.16
C ALA A 612 -39.35 -12.23 -26.90
N ARG A 613 -39.69 -11.65 -25.73
CA ARG A 613 -39.66 -12.31 -24.41
C ARG A 613 -40.49 -13.61 -24.41
N PRO A 614 -40.01 -14.70 -23.80
CA PRO A 614 -40.84 -15.88 -23.58
C PRO A 614 -41.87 -15.62 -22.47
N GLN A 615 -43.11 -16.07 -22.68
CA GLN A 615 -44.11 -16.19 -21.62
C GLN A 615 -43.77 -17.36 -20.68
N PRO A 616 -44.19 -17.33 -19.40
CA PRO A 616 -43.79 -18.32 -18.41
C PRO A 616 -44.53 -19.67 -18.64
N ARG A 617 -43.77 -20.76 -18.57
CA ARG A 617 -44.30 -22.13 -18.48
C ARG A 617 -44.49 -22.51 -17.01
N ASN A 618 -45.67 -23.07 -16.70
CA ASN A 618 -45.97 -23.71 -15.42
C ASN A 618 -45.00 -24.89 -15.19
N LEU A 619 -44.26 -24.83 -14.08
CA LEU A 619 -43.48 -25.94 -13.52
C LEU A 619 -44.17 -26.44 -12.24
N PRO A 620 -44.08 -27.74 -11.92
CA PRO A 620 -44.71 -28.31 -10.75
C PRO A 620 -44.08 -27.78 -9.46
N GLU A 621 -44.95 -27.58 -8.48
CA GLU A 621 -44.72 -26.97 -7.19
C GLU A 621 -43.70 -27.80 -6.37
N VAL A 622 -42.49 -27.26 -6.24
CA VAL A 622 -41.55 -27.70 -5.21
C VAL A 622 -41.84 -26.79 -4.02
N GLU A 623 -42.40 -27.33 -2.95
CA GLU A 623 -42.42 -26.68 -1.63
C GLU A 623 -40.98 -26.28 -1.30
N ARG A 624 -40.70 -24.99 -1.46
CA ARG A 624 -39.49 -24.35 -0.94
C ARG A 624 -39.93 -23.68 0.34
N ASP A 625 -39.25 -24.00 1.43
CA ASP A 625 -39.28 -23.17 2.63
C ASP A 625 -39.05 -21.71 2.20
N GLU A 626 -40.02 -20.86 2.49
CA GLU A 626 -39.91 -19.43 2.22
C GLU A 626 -38.67 -18.89 2.95
N PRO A 627 -37.82 -18.09 2.29
CA PRO A 627 -36.75 -17.40 3.00
C PRO A 627 -37.40 -16.47 4.02
N GLU A 628 -37.06 -16.67 5.30
CA GLU A 628 -37.49 -15.81 6.39
C GLU A 628 -37.34 -14.32 5.99
N HIS A 629 -38.47 -13.63 5.82
CA HIS A 629 -38.46 -12.19 5.63
C HIS A 629 -37.79 -11.54 6.85
N PRO A 630 -36.80 -10.65 6.67
CA PRO A 630 -36.12 -10.02 7.80
C PRO A 630 -37.14 -9.26 8.63
N VAL A 631 -37.24 -9.61 9.91
CA VAL A 631 -38.22 -9.10 10.88
C VAL A 631 -38.12 -7.57 11.05
N ASN A 632 -37.02 -6.96 10.59
CA ASN A 632 -36.73 -5.53 10.63
C ASN A 632 -36.19 -4.98 9.29
N GLY A 633 -36.83 -5.37 8.17
CA GLY A 633 -36.47 -4.91 6.82
C GLY A 633 -37.07 -3.54 6.43
N VAL A 634 -36.29 -2.69 5.77
CA VAL A 634 -36.73 -1.43 5.15
C VAL A 634 -36.36 -1.39 3.68
N VAL A 635 -37.27 -0.89 2.83
CA VAL A 635 -36.98 -0.60 1.42
C VAL A 635 -36.80 0.91 1.23
N ILE A 636 -35.64 1.33 0.74
CA ILE A 636 -35.34 2.72 0.41
C ILE A 636 -34.64 2.79 -0.96
N ASP A 637 -35.10 3.67 -1.84
CA ASP A 637 -34.62 3.80 -3.22
C ASP A 637 -34.55 2.47 -4.00
N GLY A 638 -35.53 1.59 -3.76
CA GLY A 638 -35.60 0.26 -4.38
C GLY A 638 -34.61 -0.77 -3.81
N VAL A 639 -33.94 -0.45 -2.70
CA VAL A 639 -33.01 -1.35 -2.01
C VAL A 639 -33.63 -1.86 -0.72
N GLU A 640 -33.76 -3.18 -0.60
CA GLU A 640 -34.17 -3.85 0.64
C GLU A 640 -32.98 -3.99 1.60
N LEU A 641 -33.17 -3.55 2.85
CA LEU A 641 -32.15 -3.48 3.88
C LEU A 641 -32.68 -4.09 5.18
N ASP A 642 -32.04 -5.16 5.63
CA ASP A 642 -32.21 -5.73 6.97
C ASP A 642 -31.48 -4.87 8.01
N LEU A 643 -32.22 -4.13 8.84
CA LEU A 643 -31.67 -3.18 9.82
C LEU A 643 -31.10 -3.83 11.08
N ASP A 644 -31.20 -5.14 11.26
CA ASP A 644 -30.51 -5.83 12.36
C ASP A 644 -29.00 -5.92 12.07
N LYS A 645 -28.60 -5.78 10.80
CA LYS A 645 -27.20 -5.72 10.37
C LYS A 645 -26.66 -4.29 10.39
N ALA A 646 -25.59 -4.05 11.16
CA ALA A 646 -24.93 -2.73 11.25
C ALA A 646 -24.50 -2.15 9.88
N GLY A 647 -24.04 -2.99 8.96
CA GLY A 647 -23.66 -2.57 7.60
C GLY A 647 -24.85 -2.05 6.79
N HIS A 648 -26.04 -2.64 6.99
CA HIS A 648 -27.27 -2.19 6.36
C HIS A 648 -27.84 -0.95 7.04
N ARG A 649 -27.76 -0.82 8.38
CA ARG A 649 -28.08 0.43 9.08
C ARG A 649 -27.23 1.59 8.55
N SER A 650 -25.92 1.40 8.40
CA SER A 650 -25.03 2.41 7.83
C SER A 650 -25.37 2.76 6.36
N LYS A 651 -25.83 1.79 5.57
CA LYS A 651 -26.29 2.03 4.20
C LYS A 651 -27.63 2.78 4.19
N TYR A 652 -28.54 2.42 5.07
CA TYR A 652 -29.83 3.08 5.28
C TYR A 652 -29.64 4.57 5.61
N LEU A 653 -28.79 4.91 6.58
CA LEU A 653 -28.55 6.31 6.96
C LEU A 653 -28.01 7.17 5.80
N ARG A 654 -27.13 6.61 4.95
CA ARG A 654 -26.61 7.31 3.77
C ARG A 654 -27.68 7.55 2.71
N LEU A 655 -28.51 6.54 2.45
CA LEU A 655 -29.61 6.66 1.48
C LEU A 655 -30.68 7.64 2.00
N LEU A 656 -31.02 7.55 3.29
CA LEU A 656 -31.96 8.45 3.94
C LEU A 656 -31.48 9.91 3.91
N SER A 657 -30.22 10.16 4.30
CA SER A 657 -29.58 11.48 4.22
C SER A 657 -29.61 12.06 2.81
N ARG A 658 -29.28 11.25 1.81
CA ARG A 658 -29.29 11.66 0.40
C ARG A 658 -30.69 11.99 -0.11
N ARG A 659 -31.69 11.19 0.24
CA ARG A 659 -33.06 11.31 -0.24
C ARG A 659 -33.81 12.45 0.45
N ASP A 660 -33.68 12.52 1.77
CA ASP A 660 -34.53 13.36 2.62
C ASP A 660 -33.78 14.59 3.16
N GLY A 661 -32.47 14.70 2.95
CA GLY A 661 -31.67 15.87 3.38
C GLY A 661 -31.80 16.13 4.88
N LEU A 662 -32.05 17.39 5.26
CA LEU A 662 -32.27 17.77 6.65
C LEU A 662 -33.48 17.07 7.30
N ASN A 663 -34.46 16.58 6.54
CA ASN A 663 -35.58 15.83 7.10
C ASN A 663 -35.16 14.45 7.66
N SER A 664 -33.98 13.95 7.27
CA SER A 664 -33.39 12.73 7.84
C SER A 664 -32.79 12.93 9.23
N LEU A 665 -32.61 14.19 9.67
CA LEU A 665 -31.84 14.55 10.86
C LEU A 665 -32.31 13.86 12.16
N PRO A 666 -33.62 13.72 12.46
CA PRO A 666 -34.07 13.00 13.65
C PRO A 666 -33.58 11.55 13.67
N THR A 667 -33.52 10.91 12.50
CA THR A 667 -33.04 9.53 12.36
C THR A 667 -31.54 9.45 12.49
N LEU A 668 -30.80 10.40 11.91
CA LEU A 668 -29.34 10.48 12.09
C LEU A 668 -28.97 10.71 13.56
N ILE A 669 -29.65 11.62 14.25
CA ILE A 669 -29.46 11.89 15.68
C ILE A 669 -29.74 10.64 16.53
N LYS A 670 -30.81 9.89 16.21
CA LYS A 670 -31.12 8.63 16.91
C LYS A 670 -29.96 7.62 16.85
N HIS A 671 -29.28 7.54 15.71
CA HIS A 671 -28.20 6.56 15.49
C HIS A 671 -26.82 7.03 15.97
N LEU A 672 -26.72 8.21 16.58
CA LEU A 672 -25.52 8.62 17.32
C LEU A 672 -25.27 7.73 18.56
N SER A 673 -26.31 7.04 19.05
CA SER A 673 -26.24 6.09 20.16
C SER A 673 -26.36 4.62 19.70
N ASP A 674 -26.12 4.32 18.42
CA ASP A 674 -26.13 2.93 17.93
C ASP A 674 -25.02 2.11 18.60
N GLU A 675 -25.26 0.82 18.85
CA GLU A 675 -24.27 -0.11 19.41
C GLU A 675 -23.01 -0.22 18.55
N SER A 676 -23.14 -0.05 17.22
CA SER A 676 -22.05 -0.17 16.28
C SER A 676 -21.34 1.16 16.07
N THR A 677 -20.04 1.19 16.34
CA THR A 677 -19.14 2.31 16.00
C THR A 677 -19.31 2.75 14.54
N SER A 678 -19.42 1.80 13.61
CA SER A 678 -19.57 2.11 12.18
C SER A 678 -20.85 2.88 11.85
N VAL A 679 -21.94 2.59 12.56
CA VAL A 679 -23.23 3.25 12.38
C VAL A 679 -23.20 4.64 13.02
N ARG A 680 -22.64 4.77 14.24
CA ARG A 680 -22.42 6.06 14.90
C ARG A 680 -21.56 7.00 14.05
N SER A 681 -20.44 6.51 13.51
CA SER A 681 -19.60 7.30 12.59
C SER A 681 -20.35 7.72 11.33
N THR A 682 -21.15 6.83 10.75
CA THR A 682 -21.95 7.16 9.56
C THR A 682 -22.96 8.26 9.87
N ALA A 683 -23.66 8.18 11.01
CA ALA A 683 -24.59 9.22 11.45
C ALA A 683 -23.88 10.58 11.61
N LEU A 684 -22.73 10.62 12.28
CA LEU A 684 -21.91 11.83 12.45
C LEU A 684 -21.46 12.44 11.11
N MET A 685 -21.02 11.61 10.16
CA MET A 685 -20.58 12.07 8.84
C MET A 685 -21.73 12.66 8.02
N GLU A 686 -22.90 12.01 8.03
CA GLU A 686 -24.08 12.50 7.31
C GLU A 686 -24.60 13.80 7.93
N ILE A 687 -24.62 13.93 9.27
CA ILE A 687 -24.94 15.20 9.97
C ILE A 687 -23.98 16.33 9.53
N GLY A 688 -22.68 16.03 9.44
CA GLY A 688 -21.67 17.00 8.98
C GLY A 688 -21.90 17.45 7.54
N LYS A 689 -22.19 16.51 6.62
CA LYS A 689 -22.48 16.83 5.20
C LYS A 689 -23.71 17.72 5.04
N LEU A 690 -24.74 17.48 5.85
CA LEU A 690 -25.95 18.28 5.88
C LEU A 690 -25.75 19.66 6.52
N LYS A 691 -24.58 19.91 7.14
CA LYS A 691 -24.28 21.11 7.93
C LYS A 691 -25.37 21.40 8.97
N ALA A 692 -25.88 20.35 9.61
CA ALA A 692 -27.03 20.45 10.50
C ALA A 692 -26.65 21.05 11.86
N THR A 693 -26.80 22.37 11.98
CA THR A 693 -26.54 23.15 13.21
C THR A 693 -27.37 22.68 14.40
N ASP A 694 -28.61 22.22 14.17
CA ASP A 694 -29.51 21.73 15.21
C ASP A 694 -28.97 20.47 15.94
N ALA A 695 -28.05 19.73 15.31
CA ALA A 695 -27.43 18.55 15.91
C ALA A 695 -26.18 18.88 16.74
N VAL A 696 -25.67 20.13 16.71
CA VAL A 696 -24.39 20.52 17.32
C VAL A 696 -24.32 20.16 18.79
N SER A 697 -25.37 20.45 19.57
CA SER A 697 -25.41 20.12 21.00
C SER A 697 -25.29 18.62 21.25
N LYS A 698 -25.91 17.79 20.39
CA LYS A 698 -25.90 16.33 20.54
C LYS A 698 -24.58 15.71 20.09
N VAL A 699 -24.02 16.21 18.97
CA VAL A 699 -22.69 15.83 18.49
C VAL A 699 -21.62 16.23 19.51
N LYS A 700 -21.68 17.45 20.03
CA LYS A 700 -20.73 17.96 21.05
C LYS A 700 -20.74 17.12 22.33
N ALA A 701 -21.90 16.63 22.78
CA ALA A 701 -22.00 15.77 23.96
C ALA A 701 -21.24 14.45 23.81
N MET A 702 -20.94 13.99 22.58
CA MET A 702 -20.16 12.77 22.34
C MET A 702 -18.64 12.97 22.49
N LEU A 703 -18.16 14.20 22.70
CA LEU A 703 -16.74 14.46 22.97
C LEU A 703 -16.29 13.92 24.34
N ASP A 704 -17.24 13.76 25.26
CA ASP A 704 -17.00 13.33 26.63
C ASP A 704 -17.25 11.82 26.83
N ASP A 705 -17.48 11.06 25.74
CA ASP A 705 -17.63 9.60 25.76
C ASP A 705 -16.24 8.91 25.77
N PRO A 706 -15.90 8.15 26.83
CA PRO A 706 -14.54 7.63 27.03
C PRO A 706 -14.20 6.36 26.22
N ASP A 707 -15.17 5.68 25.62
CA ASP A 707 -14.98 4.28 25.19
C ASP A 707 -14.58 4.09 23.70
N ASP A 708 -14.46 5.15 22.90
CA ASP A 708 -14.14 5.03 21.47
C ASP A 708 -13.38 6.23 20.88
N GLN A 709 -12.05 6.11 20.83
CA GLN A 709 -11.15 7.13 20.29
C GLN A 709 -11.46 7.48 18.82
N ALA A 710 -11.92 6.53 18.01
CA ALA A 710 -12.26 6.78 16.61
C ALA A 710 -13.53 7.63 16.47
N ILE A 711 -14.50 7.43 17.38
CA ILE A 711 -15.70 8.28 17.45
C ILE A 711 -15.33 9.69 17.88
N LYS A 712 -14.47 9.85 18.89
CA LYS A 712 -14.03 11.18 19.35
C LYS A 712 -13.43 12.02 18.23
N LEU A 713 -12.57 11.43 17.39
CA LEU A 713 -12.01 12.10 16.20
C LEU A 713 -13.09 12.45 15.16
N THR A 714 -14.05 11.55 14.94
CA THR A 714 -15.17 11.78 14.01
C THR A 714 -16.06 12.94 14.49
N VAL A 715 -16.33 13.02 15.79
CA VAL A 715 -17.11 14.11 16.40
C VAL A 715 -16.42 15.46 16.17
N ILE A 716 -15.11 15.55 16.39
CA ILE A 716 -14.33 16.77 16.18
C ILE A 716 -14.41 17.23 14.71
N ASP A 717 -14.22 16.30 13.77
CA ASP A 717 -14.31 16.61 12.34
C ASP A 717 -15.72 17.02 11.90
N THR A 718 -16.75 16.36 12.43
CA THR A 718 -18.16 16.72 12.20
C THR A 718 -18.45 18.12 12.71
N LEU A 719 -18.03 18.50 13.92
CA LEU A 719 -18.23 19.85 14.45
C LEU A 719 -17.57 20.92 13.57
N GLY A 720 -16.34 20.68 13.10
CA GLY A 720 -15.67 21.59 12.17
C GLY A 720 -16.35 21.67 10.80
N THR A 721 -16.99 20.59 10.34
CA THR A 721 -17.68 20.51 9.05
C THR A 721 -19.08 21.13 9.08
N ILE A 722 -19.79 21.02 10.21
CA ILE A 722 -21.06 21.73 10.43
C ILE A 722 -20.85 23.24 10.28
N GLY A 723 -19.70 23.75 10.76
CA GLY A 723 -19.34 25.16 10.59
C GLY A 723 -19.90 26.09 11.68
N GLU A 724 -20.55 25.54 12.70
CA GLU A 724 -21.15 26.30 13.79
C GLU A 724 -20.07 26.90 14.69
N ARG A 725 -19.86 28.22 14.63
CA ARG A 725 -18.76 28.89 15.35
C ARG A 725 -18.81 28.72 16.86
N SER A 726 -20.00 28.59 17.46
CA SER A 726 -20.17 28.43 18.91
C SER A 726 -19.45 27.21 19.51
N VAL A 727 -18.96 26.28 18.69
CA VAL A 727 -18.19 25.09 19.13
C VAL A 727 -16.70 25.37 19.34
N TYR A 728 -16.17 26.51 18.88
CA TYR A 728 -14.73 26.80 18.94
C TYR A 728 -14.11 26.66 20.36
N PRO A 729 -14.77 27.05 21.48
CA PRO A 729 -14.14 26.92 22.80
C PRO A 729 -13.87 25.45 23.17
N SER A 730 -14.76 24.55 22.74
CA SER A 730 -14.61 23.11 22.97
C SER A 730 -13.47 22.51 22.13
N LEU A 731 -13.29 23.00 20.90
CA LEU A 731 -12.18 22.58 20.03
C LEU A 731 -10.84 23.16 20.51
N VAL A 732 -10.79 24.42 20.94
CA VAL A 732 -9.57 25.02 21.53
C VAL A 732 -9.11 24.23 22.75
N ARG A 733 -10.03 23.78 23.62
CA ARG A 733 -9.68 22.95 24.79
C ARG A 733 -8.90 21.69 24.38
N LEU A 734 -9.31 21.04 23.29
CA LEU A 734 -8.74 19.79 22.76
C LEU A 734 -7.34 19.94 22.16
N LEU A 735 -6.83 21.17 21.95
CA LEU A 735 -5.44 21.40 21.57
C LEU A 735 -4.42 21.03 22.67
N SER A 736 -4.86 20.72 23.89
CA SER A 736 -4.01 20.11 24.94
C SER A 736 -4.48 18.72 25.35
N ASP A 737 -5.24 18.04 24.51
CA ASP A 737 -5.56 16.63 24.76
C ASP A 737 -4.26 15.81 24.77
N PRO A 738 -4.07 14.82 25.67
CA PRO A 738 -2.84 14.04 25.73
C PRO A 738 -2.55 13.27 24.44
N GLU A 739 -3.57 12.99 23.64
CA GLU A 739 -3.47 12.24 22.41
C GLU A 739 -3.23 13.17 21.21
N ASN A 740 -2.10 12.98 20.51
CA ASN A 740 -1.68 13.84 19.39
C ASN A 740 -2.74 13.86 18.27
N SER A 741 -3.36 12.72 17.98
CA SER A 741 -4.42 12.63 16.97
C SER A 741 -5.62 13.52 17.27
N VAL A 742 -5.94 13.77 18.56
CA VAL A 742 -7.02 14.68 18.99
C VAL A 742 -6.60 16.14 18.81
N GLN A 743 -5.35 16.48 19.14
CA GLN A 743 -4.82 17.84 18.95
C GLN A 743 -4.86 18.23 17.46
N VAL A 744 -4.40 17.35 16.58
CA VAL A 744 -4.39 17.55 15.12
C VAL A 744 -5.82 17.67 14.57
N ALA A 745 -6.75 16.83 15.03
CA ALA A 745 -8.15 16.92 14.64
C ALA A 745 -8.78 18.25 15.09
N ALA A 746 -8.51 18.68 16.32
CA ALA A 746 -9.01 19.94 16.86
C ALA A 746 -8.47 21.15 16.08
N GLN A 747 -7.18 21.16 15.75
CA GLN A 747 -6.56 22.19 14.91
C GLN A 747 -7.21 22.24 13.52
N SER A 748 -7.42 21.07 12.88
CA SER A 748 -8.08 20.98 11.58
C SER A 748 -9.51 21.52 11.61
N ALA A 749 -10.28 21.18 12.65
CA ALA A 749 -11.64 21.67 12.84
C ALA A 749 -11.67 23.20 13.08
N LEU A 750 -10.76 23.73 13.90
CA LEU A 750 -10.61 25.18 14.11
C LEU A 750 -10.25 25.91 12.82
N ARG A 751 -9.37 25.34 12.00
CA ARG A 751 -9.01 25.89 10.68
C ARG A 751 -10.22 25.97 9.74
N LYS A 752 -11.10 24.97 9.76
CA LYS A 752 -12.37 25.00 8.99
C LYS A 752 -13.27 26.14 9.46
N LEU A 753 -13.42 26.33 10.78
CA LEU A 753 -14.21 27.41 11.36
C LEU A 753 -13.60 28.81 11.13
N ALA A 754 -12.27 28.87 10.97
CA ALA A 754 -11.51 30.11 10.78
C ALA A 754 -11.17 30.42 9.32
N ASN A 755 -11.91 29.86 8.36
CA ASN A 755 -11.72 30.10 6.92
C ASN A 755 -10.27 29.89 6.45
N GLY A 756 -9.60 28.84 6.94
CA GLY A 756 -8.26 28.46 6.51
C GLY A 756 -7.11 29.05 7.33
N LYS A 757 -7.36 29.97 8.27
CA LYS A 757 -6.33 30.46 9.19
C LYS A 757 -5.88 29.35 10.13
N ASP A 758 -4.58 29.27 10.39
CA ASP A 758 -3.97 28.22 11.21
C ASP A 758 -2.97 28.86 12.19
N PHE A 759 -3.16 28.56 13.47
CA PHE A 759 -2.31 29.03 14.56
C PHE A 759 -1.61 27.88 15.30
N GLY A 760 -1.59 26.67 14.72
CA GLY A 760 -0.98 25.52 15.37
C GLY A 760 -1.73 25.10 16.63
N ILE A 761 -0.97 24.68 17.63
CA ILE A 761 -1.47 24.34 18.97
C ILE A 761 -1.60 25.56 19.91
N ASN A 762 -1.38 26.79 19.40
CA ASN A 762 -1.42 28.01 20.21
C ASN A 762 -2.87 28.41 20.53
N LYS A 763 -3.37 27.96 21.69
CA LYS A 763 -4.73 28.22 22.18
C LYS A 763 -5.08 29.72 22.22
N ARG A 764 -4.17 30.54 22.73
CA ARG A 764 -4.40 31.98 22.89
C ARG A 764 -4.58 32.68 21.54
N ALA A 765 -3.80 32.28 20.53
CA ALA A 765 -3.95 32.81 19.18
C ALA A 765 -5.30 32.44 18.56
N TRP A 766 -5.80 31.22 18.79
CA TRP A 766 -7.15 30.82 18.38
C TRP A 766 -8.24 31.61 19.10
N GLU A 767 -8.14 31.77 20.43
CA GLU A 767 -9.10 32.54 21.25
C GLU A 767 -9.13 34.02 20.84
N ASP A 768 -7.96 34.62 20.64
CA ASP A 768 -7.82 36.00 20.17
C ASP A 768 -8.40 36.17 18.75
N TRP A 769 -8.25 35.17 17.88
CA TRP A 769 -8.84 35.23 16.54
C TRP A 769 -10.36 35.13 16.57
N PHE A 770 -10.94 34.15 17.28
CA PHE A 770 -12.40 33.99 17.36
C PHE A 770 -13.08 35.11 18.14
N SER A 771 -12.42 35.71 19.14
CA SER A 771 -12.96 36.88 19.85
C SER A 771 -13.01 38.14 18.97
N ARG A 772 -12.06 38.29 18.03
CA ARG A 772 -12.04 39.38 17.04
C ARG A 772 -12.89 39.10 15.80
N ASN A 773 -13.32 37.85 15.60
CA ASN A 773 -14.08 37.38 14.45
C ASN A 773 -15.27 36.51 14.90
N PRO A 774 -16.26 37.10 15.62
CA PRO A 774 -17.39 36.36 16.19
C PRO A 774 -18.24 35.65 15.12
#